data_AF-A0A424YHD6-F1
#
_entry.id   AF-A0A424YHD6-F1
#
_cell.length_a   1.000
_cell.length_b   1.000
_cell.length_c   1.000
_cell.angle_alpha   90.00
_cell.angle_beta   90.00
_cell.angle_gamma   90.00
#
_symmetry.space_group_name_H-M   'P 1'
#
loop_
_entity.id
_entity.type
_entity.pdbx_description
1 polymer ?
#
loop_
_entity_poly.entity_id
_entity_poly.type
_entity_poly.pdbx_seq_one_letter_code
_entity_poly.pdbx_strand_id
1 'polypeptide(L)'
;MLKIKFWKDKVLFIMLVMSIIFFICAGPVFAGTSHVDRIAGQDRYETSARVALSAYDTADTVIIARGDDDGGFADGLAASLLAGVLEAPILLTRQNSLPGVIGSALDDLEAERAFILGGTAAVSREVEDSLLERGLEVERIAGEDRSETAVLIAERAREEGELADYAFVVDGHAPADSLVAGPAAFAGNVPILQVSTYRVPSVTREAIDLLGIERIYIVGGTAVVSSSVEKEISDTVSVERLAGEDRFGTSVEVARAIFSGAANYSIVGGFNYADAIGAAVFGNPVLYVNSLPSVIDEYLDQVLTSSSQITIFGGEVAASPAAADAIKAKMADVDEGHESEIITPDVPLEGSRAEVTGSLVNVRTGPGIDYSAIDQLDSGSIISLTGKTGDWYQFYLSEEDNEKGWIAGWLVEKVTGEEEEEEEKEEEKEEEIDEEEGKEEEEKESQDPEPEEDEDEDEDEEEEKEPHEPEEEEEKEDKPEEDPKHVPDFSIPDHSRDALLSSVNRSAMVMKPGVNVRSLPDAGSSIIGRVTYGDWLKILDDKDGWYLVHLDQGKEGWIAGWLVVTRYDSPDLQNSPVLNKDPGFLLTSWKGTKVIDNPVDKPVITDMQVKELDQGIKLQINANTPLELPRVLRLNSPSRLAFDFSGILASDEEMARMEVKANPIEAIRTAQFDEETARVVVDLQEELVHSAIKKNDGRTIEIIFKPVFPLDKTVFIDPGHGTLRSGRSTDPGAIGPSGVTERDVVIDISHHLGEILLSKGYSVVFARENVTSLDNNERGQAASMCGGVFVSVHANAHSNKEIMGTETFYPGTGNGASQEHISTSRDLASEVQRELISSLKRPDRGVKQANFAVLRNSQIPAVLTEVAFISNPEEEKLLVQEEFQKKAARAIAEGIHNYFLKNR
;
A
#
# COMPACT_ATOMS: atom_id res chain seq x y z
N MET A 1 43.18 -73.42 -42.21
CA MET A 1 42.65 -73.03 -40.87
C MET A 1 43.58 -72.13 -40.04
N LEU A 2 44.90 -72.02 -40.31
CA LEU A 2 45.78 -71.12 -39.54
C LEU A 2 45.74 -69.62 -39.91
N LYS A 3 45.30 -69.24 -41.13
CA LYS A 3 45.32 -67.82 -41.57
C LYS A 3 44.17 -66.94 -41.05
N ILE A 4 43.05 -67.54 -40.60
CA ILE A 4 41.89 -66.79 -40.09
C ILE A 4 42.03 -66.45 -38.60
N LYS A 5 42.79 -67.28 -37.85
CA LYS A 5 43.06 -67.04 -36.42
C LYS A 5 44.00 -65.85 -36.22
N PHE A 6 45.02 -65.73 -37.08
CA PHE A 6 46.02 -64.65 -37.02
C PHE A 6 45.45 -63.24 -37.30
N TRP A 7 44.33 -63.14 -38.01
CA TRP A 7 43.67 -61.87 -38.30
C TRP A 7 42.71 -61.45 -37.18
N LYS A 8 42.02 -62.40 -36.54
CA LYS A 8 41.17 -62.13 -35.36
C LYS A 8 42.01 -61.66 -34.16
N ASP A 9 43.16 -62.27 -33.92
CA ASP A 9 44.00 -61.92 -32.77
C ASP A 9 44.64 -60.52 -32.92
N LYS A 10 44.92 -60.07 -34.15
CA LYS A 10 45.43 -58.70 -34.42
C LYS A 10 44.33 -57.63 -34.35
N VAL A 11 43.12 -57.93 -34.81
CA VAL A 11 41.99 -57.00 -34.69
C VAL A 11 41.57 -56.85 -33.22
N LEU A 12 41.59 -57.95 -32.45
CA LEU A 12 41.30 -57.90 -31.02
C LEU A 12 42.39 -57.14 -30.25
N PHE A 13 43.67 -57.29 -30.62
CA PHE A 13 44.77 -56.54 -30.02
C PHE A 13 44.72 -55.04 -30.38
N ILE A 14 44.38 -54.69 -31.63
CA ILE A 14 44.22 -53.28 -32.04
C ILE A 14 43.01 -52.64 -31.35
N MET A 15 41.89 -53.36 -31.18
CA MET A 15 40.75 -52.86 -30.42
C MET A 15 41.05 -52.72 -28.92
N LEU A 16 41.82 -53.64 -28.33
CA LEU A 16 42.27 -53.55 -26.93
C LEU A 16 43.22 -52.36 -26.72
N VAL A 17 44.17 -52.15 -27.65
CA VAL A 17 45.11 -51.02 -27.58
C VAL A 17 44.40 -49.69 -27.84
N MET A 18 43.45 -49.62 -28.78
CA MET A 18 42.59 -48.44 -28.99
C MET A 18 41.71 -48.16 -27.76
N SER A 19 41.16 -49.18 -27.12
CA SER A 19 40.36 -49.03 -25.89
C SER A 19 41.19 -48.57 -24.69
N ILE A 20 42.45 -49.01 -24.59
CA ILE A 20 43.37 -48.59 -23.53
C ILE A 20 43.89 -47.16 -23.80
N ILE A 21 44.12 -46.77 -25.06
CA ILE A 21 44.47 -45.39 -25.43
C ILE A 21 43.28 -44.45 -25.20
N PHE A 22 42.04 -44.90 -25.44
CA PHE A 22 40.83 -44.13 -25.11
C PHE A 22 40.64 -43.96 -23.59
N PHE A 23 41.08 -44.93 -22.78
CA PHE A 23 41.04 -44.84 -21.31
C PHE A 23 42.21 -44.04 -20.71
N ILE A 24 43.33 -43.87 -21.42
CA ILE A 24 44.51 -43.11 -20.95
C ILE A 24 44.48 -41.65 -21.42
N CYS A 25 43.72 -41.32 -22.49
CA CYS A 25 43.48 -39.95 -22.93
C CYS A 25 42.24 -39.29 -22.31
N ALA A 26 41.42 -40.03 -21.55
CA ALA A 26 40.47 -39.45 -20.63
C ALA A 26 41.18 -39.19 -19.29
N GLY A 27 41.97 -38.10 -19.23
CA GLY A 27 42.19 -37.48 -17.92
C GLY A 27 40.83 -37.19 -17.28
N PRO A 28 40.72 -37.12 -15.94
CA PRO A 28 39.52 -36.53 -15.36
C PRO A 28 39.32 -35.18 -16.04
N VAL A 29 38.26 -35.06 -16.84
CA VAL A 29 37.68 -33.75 -17.09
C VAL A 29 37.26 -33.32 -15.70
N PHE A 30 38.04 -32.44 -15.10
CA PHE A 30 37.55 -31.65 -13.99
C PHE A 30 36.33 -30.93 -14.56
N ALA A 31 35.13 -31.43 -14.24
CA ALA A 31 33.94 -30.61 -14.37
C ALA A 31 34.25 -29.37 -13.55
N GLY A 32 34.30 -28.22 -14.22
CA GLY A 32 34.55 -26.93 -13.59
C GLY A 32 33.64 -26.78 -12.38
N THR A 33 34.21 -26.20 -11.32
CA THR A 33 33.55 -25.75 -10.10
C THR A 33 32.16 -25.18 -10.40
N SER A 34 31.13 -25.58 -9.65
CA SER A 34 29.81 -24.98 -9.82
C SER A 34 29.88 -23.49 -9.54
N HIS A 35 29.76 -22.66 -10.57
CA HIS A 35 29.70 -21.20 -10.46
C HIS A 35 28.39 -20.69 -9.84
N VAL A 36 27.45 -21.60 -9.56
CA VAL A 36 26.14 -21.31 -8.99
C VAL A 36 25.84 -22.28 -7.86
N ASP A 37 25.92 -21.80 -6.63
CA ASP A 37 25.62 -22.55 -5.42
C ASP A 37 24.25 -22.17 -4.85
N ARG A 38 23.69 -23.01 -3.97
CA ARG A 38 22.43 -22.72 -3.27
C ARG A 38 22.55 -23.03 -1.79
N ILE A 39 22.19 -22.06 -0.96
CA ILE A 39 22.07 -22.19 0.49
C ILE A 39 20.59 -22.04 0.87
N ALA A 40 19.97 -23.12 1.34
CA ALA A 40 18.54 -23.15 1.64
C ALA A 40 18.23 -24.13 2.76
N GLY A 41 17.29 -23.78 3.64
CA GLY A 41 16.67 -24.67 4.63
C GLY A 41 15.23 -25.06 4.25
N GLN A 42 14.57 -25.83 5.13
CA GLN A 42 13.13 -26.14 4.98
C GLN A 42 12.25 -24.90 5.19
N ASP A 43 12.71 -23.95 5.99
CA ASP A 43 12.08 -22.66 6.21
C ASP A 43 13.14 -21.56 6.34
N ARG A 44 12.69 -20.32 6.51
CA ARG A 44 13.55 -19.12 6.65
C ARG A 44 14.50 -19.18 7.84
N TYR A 45 14.13 -19.87 8.92
CA TYR A 45 14.96 -19.98 10.12
C TYR A 45 16.12 -20.94 9.84
N GLU A 46 15.83 -22.09 9.25
CA GLU A 46 16.88 -23.02 8.82
C GLU A 46 17.75 -22.43 7.69
N THR A 47 17.18 -21.67 6.75
CA THR A 47 18.00 -20.93 5.77
C THR A 47 18.93 -19.96 6.49
N SER A 48 18.45 -19.14 7.43
CA SER A 48 19.30 -18.19 8.17
C SER A 48 20.42 -18.88 8.95
N ALA A 49 20.14 -20.02 9.60
CA ALA A 49 21.16 -20.83 10.28
C ALA A 49 22.22 -21.35 9.30
N ARG A 50 21.80 -21.88 8.15
CA ARG A 50 22.74 -22.40 7.13
C ARG A 50 23.57 -21.29 6.49
N VAL A 51 22.98 -20.11 6.29
CA VAL A 51 23.69 -18.92 5.82
C VAL A 51 24.77 -18.52 6.80
N ALA A 52 24.43 -18.38 8.08
CA ALA A 52 25.41 -18.06 9.13
C ALA A 52 26.56 -19.07 9.17
N LEU A 53 26.26 -20.38 9.20
CA LEU A 53 27.27 -21.44 9.23
C LEU A 53 28.06 -21.62 7.92
N SER A 54 27.59 -21.03 6.81
CA SER A 54 28.34 -21.02 5.55
C SER A 54 29.27 -19.82 5.46
N ALA A 55 28.92 -18.71 6.12
CA ALA A 55 29.71 -17.49 6.15
C ALA A 55 30.75 -17.47 7.28
N TYR A 56 30.50 -18.19 8.38
CA TYR A 56 31.32 -18.17 9.59
C TYR A 56 31.62 -19.59 10.08
N ASP A 57 32.91 -19.87 10.33
CA ASP A 57 33.33 -21.10 11.03
C ASP A 57 32.96 -21.01 12.54
N THR A 58 33.15 -19.83 13.13
CA THR A 58 32.79 -19.44 14.50
C THR A 58 32.42 -17.96 14.52
N ALA A 59 31.58 -17.54 15.47
CA ALA A 59 31.24 -16.13 15.67
C ALA A 59 30.92 -15.86 17.15
N ASP A 60 31.82 -15.16 17.85
CA ASP A 60 31.67 -14.80 19.27
C ASP A 60 30.39 -13.97 19.51
N THR A 61 30.00 -13.15 18.53
CA THR A 61 28.82 -12.29 18.58
C THR A 61 27.85 -12.65 17.44
N VAL A 62 26.55 -12.64 17.74
CA VAL A 62 25.48 -12.85 16.77
C VAL A 62 24.40 -11.77 16.87
N ILE A 63 23.67 -11.57 15.77
CA ILE A 63 22.52 -10.67 15.73
C ILE A 63 21.24 -11.50 15.60
N ILE A 64 20.27 -11.23 16.46
CA ILE A 64 18.98 -11.91 16.52
C ILE A 64 17.89 -10.92 16.08
N ALA A 65 17.22 -11.23 14.96
CA ALA A 65 16.13 -10.43 14.43
C ALA A 65 14.87 -11.27 14.20
N ARG A 66 13.69 -10.65 14.25
CA ARG A 66 12.42 -11.33 13.95
C ARG A 66 12.36 -11.65 12.45
N GLY A 67 12.08 -12.92 12.13
CA GLY A 67 12.10 -13.42 10.76
C GLY A 67 10.75 -13.63 10.09
N ASP A 68 9.62 -13.54 10.80
CA ASP A 68 8.30 -13.78 10.21
C ASP A 68 7.70 -12.55 9.48
N ASP A 69 6.80 -12.81 8.52
CA ASP A 69 6.19 -11.76 7.67
C ASP A 69 5.36 -10.76 8.51
N ASP A 70 4.75 -11.23 9.62
CA ASP A 70 3.92 -10.41 10.51
C ASP A 70 4.72 -9.29 11.20
N GLY A 71 6.03 -9.50 11.39
CA GLY A 71 6.95 -8.47 11.87
C GLY A 71 7.33 -7.43 10.83
N GLY A 72 6.96 -7.62 9.56
CA GLY A 72 7.31 -6.73 8.44
C GLY A 72 8.82 -6.55 8.25
N PHE A 73 9.64 -7.42 8.84
CA PHE A 73 11.11 -7.36 8.86
C PHE A 73 11.72 -6.06 9.41
N ALA A 74 10.94 -5.27 10.18
CA ALA A 74 11.28 -3.91 10.57
C ALA A 74 12.70 -3.77 11.14
N ASP A 75 13.09 -4.66 12.05
CA ASP A 75 14.40 -4.66 12.72
C ASP A 75 15.48 -5.33 11.86
N GLY A 76 15.08 -6.27 11.00
CA GLY A 76 15.95 -6.93 10.04
C GLY A 76 16.43 -6.01 8.92
N LEU A 77 15.69 -4.93 8.61
CA LEU A 77 16.07 -3.94 7.60
C LEU A 77 17.37 -3.20 7.96
N ALA A 78 17.57 -2.88 9.23
CA ALA A 78 18.75 -2.15 9.70
C ALA A 78 19.84 -3.07 10.29
N ALA A 79 19.54 -4.35 10.50
CA ALA A 79 20.44 -5.34 11.11
C ALA A 79 21.78 -5.46 10.38
N SER A 80 21.79 -5.30 9.06
CA SER A 80 22.96 -5.47 8.22
C SER A 80 24.09 -4.50 8.54
N LEU A 81 23.78 -3.27 8.99
CA LEU A 81 24.82 -2.33 9.43
C LEU A 81 25.59 -2.90 10.63
N LEU A 82 24.87 -3.26 11.69
CA LEU A 82 25.49 -3.74 12.93
C LEU A 82 26.22 -5.06 12.68
N ALA A 83 25.69 -5.91 11.79
CA ALA A 83 26.34 -7.14 11.36
C ALA A 83 27.69 -6.86 10.69
N GLY A 84 27.76 -5.84 9.83
CA GLY A 84 28.98 -5.43 9.15
C GLY A 84 30.05 -4.94 10.12
N VAL A 85 29.66 -4.03 11.02
CA VAL A 85 30.57 -3.44 12.01
C VAL A 85 31.12 -4.49 12.99
N LEU A 86 30.28 -5.44 13.42
CA LEU A 86 30.66 -6.49 14.37
C LEU A 86 31.24 -7.73 13.70
N GLU A 87 31.28 -7.78 12.36
CA GLU A 87 31.57 -9.00 11.58
C GLU A 87 30.75 -10.21 12.08
N ALA A 88 29.46 -10.01 12.33
CA ALA A 88 28.58 -10.99 13.00
C ALA A 88 27.48 -11.54 12.08
N PRO A 89 27.11 -12.83 12.19
CA PRO A 89 25.99 -13.39 11.45
C PRO A 89 24.64 -12.87 11.97
N ILE A 90 23.66 -12.81 11.06
CA ILE A 90 22.26 -12.51 11.39
C ILE A 90 21.46 -13.82 11.41
N LEU A 91 20.88 -14.14 12.57
CA LEU A 91 20.03 -15.30 12.80
C LEU A 91 18.58 -14.86 13.04
N LEU A 92 17.65 -15.54 12.38
CA LEU A 92 16.23 -15.20 12.48
C LEU A 92 15.53 -15.97 13.60
N THR A 93 14.65 -15.31 14.34
CA THR A 93 13.79 -15.95 15.35
C THR A 93 12.31 -15.70 15.07
N ARG A 94 11.43 -16.51 15.69
CA ARG A 94 10.00 -16.17 15.79
C ARG A 94 9.83 -15.15 16.91
N GLN A 95 8.72 -14.43 16.89
CA GLN A 95 8.37 -13.49 17.97
C GLN A 95 8.50 -14.09 19.37
N ASN A 96 7.87 -15.25 19.61
CA ASN A 96 7.68 -15.82 20.95
C ASN A 96 8.46 -17.11 21.21
N SER A 97 9.38 -17.50 20.31
CA SER A 97 10.14 -18.74 20.49
C SER A 97 11.40 -18.78 19.64
N LEU A 98 12.53 -19.14 20.24
CA LEU A 98 13.77 -19.40 19.52
C LEU A 98 13.68 -20.78 18.82
N PRO A 99 13.71 -20.85 17.47
CA PRO A 99 13.66 -22.14 16.78
C PRO A 99 14.87 -23.02 17.15
N GLY A 100 14.66 -24.33 17.31
CA GLY A 100 15.74 -25.23 17.72
C GLY A 100 16.93 -25.28 16.75
N VAL A 101 16.69 -25.05 15.45
CA VAL A 101 17.75 -24.92 14.43
C VAL A 101 18.64 -23.71 14.67
N ILE A 102 18.08 -22.61 15.20
CA ILE A 102 18.83 -21.41 15.56
C ILE A 102 19.62 -21.67 16.83
N GLY A 103 19.00 -22.30 17.84
CA GLY A 103 19.72 -22.74 19.03
C GLY A 103 20.95 -23.59 18.68
N SER A 104 20.79 -24.56 17.77
CA SER A 104 21.90 -25.40 17.32
C SER A 104 22.97 -24.60 16.59
N ALA A 105 22.58 -23.65 15.73
CA ALA A 105 23.52 -22.77 15.04
C ALA A 105 24.31 -21.88 16.02
N LEU A 106 23.70 -21.40 17.10
CA LEU A 106 24.41 -20.65 18.15
C LEU A 106 25.49 -21.50 18.82
N ASP A 107 25.20 -22.77 19.08
CA ASP A 107 26.16 -23.70 19.69
C ASP A 107 27.30 -24.02 18.71
N ASP A 108 26.97 -24.26 17.43
CA ASP A 108 27.93 -24.57 16.38
C ASP A 108 28.83 -23.38 16.03
N LEU A 109 28.32 -22.14 16.14
CA LEU A 109 29.09 -20.90 15.99
C LEU A 109 29.95 -20.56 17.21
N GLU A 110 29.80 -21.31 18.32
CA GLU A 110 30.45 -21.00 19.60
C GLU A 110 30.12 -19.58 20.13
N ALA A 111 28.87 -19.13 19.93
CA ALA A 111 28.46 -17.76 20.26
C ALA A 111 28.46 -17.47 21.77
N GLU A 112 29.07 -16.34 22.16
CA GLU A 112 29.13 -15.87 23.55
C GLU A 112 28.23 -14.66 23.81
N ARG A 113 27.91 -13.87 22.78
CA ARG A 113 27.12 -12.64 22.86
C ARG A 113 26.02 -12.59 21.80
N ALA A 114 24.84 -12.08 22.16
CA ALA A 114 23.74 -11.86 21.23
C ALA A 114 23.15 -10.45 21.34
N PHE A 115 23.01 -9.78 20.20
CA PHE A 115 22.22 -8.56 20.09
C PHE A 115 20.81 -8.89 19.60
N ILE A 116 19.79 -8.62 20.42
CA ILE A 116 18.39 -8.69 20.00
C ILE A 116 17.99 -7.35 19.41
N LEU A 117 17.49 -7.36 18.18
CA LEU A 117 16.95 -6.17 17.53
C LEU A 117 15.43 -6.14 17.69
N GLY A 118 14.91 -4.98 18.07
CA GLY A 118 13.50 -4.72 18.27
C GLY A 118 13.01 -4.93 19.71
N GLY A 119 11.90 -4.28 20.03
CA GLY A 119 11.26 -4.37 21.34
C GLY A 119 10.69 -5.77 21.63
N THR A 120 10.12 -5.96 22.82
CA THR A 120 9.53 -7.27 23.21
C THR A 120 8.32 -7.67 22.37
N ALA A 121 7.70 -6.71 21.66
CA ALA A 121 6.66 -7.00 20.67
C ALA A 121 7.23 -7.61 19.38
N ALA A 122 8.51 -7.38 19.05
CA ALA A 122 9.20 -8.00 17.92
C ALA A 122 9.87 -9.31 18.33
N VAL A 123 10.70 -9.27 19.37
CA VAL A 123 11.36 -10.46 19.91
C VAL A 123 11.09 -10.50 21.40
N SER A 124 10.21 -11.41 21.82
CA SER A 124 9.72 -11.52 23.19
C SER A 124 10.79 -11.74 24.25
N ARG A 125 10.41 -11.58 25.52
CA ARG A 125 11.29 -11.93 26.65
C ARG A 125 11.58 -13.42 26.71
N GLU A 126 10.65 -14.26 26.26
CA GLU A 126 10.84 -15.70 26.22
C GLU A 126 12.00 -16.12 25.29
N VAL A 127 12.19 -15.39 24.18
CA VAL A 127 13.36 -15.59 23.30
C VAL A 127 14.64 -15.11 23.99
N GLU A 128 14.61 -13.95 24.63
CA GLU A 128 15.74 -13.40 25.39
C GLU A 128 16.18 -14.34 26.53
N ASP A 129 15.22 -14.83 27.32
CA ASP A 129 15.45 -15.82 28.37
C ASP A 129 16.06 -17.11 27.80
N SER A 130 15.61 -17.56 26.62
CA SER A 130 16.17 -18.73 25.94
C SER A 130 17.63 -18.54 25.54
N LEU A 131 18.06 -17.31 25.21
CA LEU A 131 19.45 -16.99 24.89
C LEU A 131 20.30 -16.90 26.17
N LEU A 132 19.77 -16.26 27.22
CA LEU A 132 20.43 -16.17 28.53
C LEU A 132 20.63 -17.55 29.19
N GLU A 133 19.64 -18.44 29.09
CA GLU A 133 19.73 -19.82 29.60
C GLU A 133 20.81 -20.65 28.90
N ARG A 134 21.18 -20.28 27.67
CA ARG A 134 22.30 -20.87 26.91
C ARG A 134 23.66 -20.29 27.30
N GLY A 135 23.68 -19.28 28.17
CA GLY A 135 24.89 -18.66 28.69
C GLY A 135 25.41 -17.49 27.86
N LEU A 136 24.62 -16.97 26.91
CA LEU A 136 25.02 -15.82 26.12
C LEU A 136 24.85 -14.53 26.93
N GLU A 137 25.75 -13.56 26.73
CA GLU A 137 25.52 -12.17 27.11
C GLU A 137 24.55 -11.54 26.11
N VAL A 138 23.40 -11.07 26.58
CA VAL A 138 22.34 -10.55 25.71
C VAL A 138 22.17 -9.05 25.89
N GLU A 139 22.20 -8.32 24.79
CA GLU A 139 21.91 -6.89 24.71
C GLU A 139 20.73 -6.66 23.76
N ARG A 140 19.78 -5.80 24.13
CA ARG A 140 18.62 -5.48 23.29
C ARG A 140 18.70 -4.05 22.80
N ILE A 141 18.55 -3.87 21.49
CA ILE A 141 18.48 -2.57 20.83
C ILE A 141 17.05 -2.38 20.31
N ALA A 142 16.31 -1.44 20.89
CA ALA A 142 14.91 -1.21 20.58
C ALA A 142 14.51 0.24 20.85
N GLY A 143 13.85 0.87 19.88
CA GLY A 143 13.16 2.14 20.03
C GLY A 143 11.65 1.96 20.22
N GLU A 144 10.93 3.08 20.33
CA GLU A 144 9.46 3.12 20.38
C GLU A 144 8.84 2.61 19.06
N ASP A 145 9.52 2.88 17.94
CA ASP A 145 9.13 2.42 16.61
C ASP A 145 10.31 1.89 15.78
N ARG A 146 10.03 1.50 14.53
CA ARG A 146 11.01 0.96 13.59
C ARG A 146 12.07 1.97 13.15
N SER A 147 11.70 3.25 13.08
CA SER A 147 12.61 4.33 12.69
C SER A 147 13.57 4.64 13.82
N GLU A 148 13.08 4.72 15.06
CA GLU A 148 13.95 4.91 16.22
C GLU A 148 14.85 3.68 16.45
N THR A 149 14.33 2.46 16.27
CA THR A 149 15.15 1.25 16.37
C THR A 149 16.29 1.27 15.35
N ALA A 150 16.04 1.69 14.10
CA ALA A 150 17.08 1.84 13.08
C ALA A 150 18.16 2.87 13.48
N VAL A 151 17.75 4.00 14.08
CA VAL A 151 18.68 5.01 14.60
C VAL A 151 19.53 4.46 15.76
N LEU A 152 18.92 3.76 16.72
CA LEU A 152 19.63 3.17 17.84
C LEU A 152 20.61 2.07 17.40
N ILE A 153 20.26 1.30 16.35
CA ILE A 153 21.18 0.36 15.72
C ILE A 153 22.40 1.10 15.15
N ALA A 154 22.17 2.23 14.46
CA ALA A 154 23.25 3.02 13.89
C ALA A 154 24.15 3.67 14.95
N GLU A 155 23.55 4.21 16.02
CA GLU A 155 24.31 4.75 17.15
C GLU A 155 25.16 3.68 17.83
N ARG A 156 24.57 2.50 18.08
CA ARG A 156 25.30 1.39 18.70
C ARG A 156 26.42 0.88 17.80
N ALA A 157 26.20 0.79 16.49
CA ALA A 157 27.22 0.43 15.51
C ALA A 157 28.37 1.46 15.52
N ARG A 158 28.08 2.77 15.64
CA ARG A 158 29.10 3.82 15.76
C ARG A 158 29.98 3.67 17.00
N GLU A 159 29.46 3.09 18.09
CA GLU A 159 30.25 2.82 19.29
C GLU A 159 31.25 1.67 19.10
N GLU A 160 30.97 0.75 18.19
CA GLU A 160 31.78 -0.45 17.92
C GLU A 160 32.73 -0.25 16.73
N GLY A 161 32.43 0.67 15.81
CA GLY A 161 33.28 0.92 14.64
C GLY A 161 32.99 2.22 13.90
N GLU A 162 33.88 2.53 12.95
CA GLU A 162 33.71 3.67 12.05
C GLU A 162 32.60 3.40 11.03
N LEU A 163 31.74 4.39 10.84
CA LEU A 163 30.64 4.37 9.88
C LEU A 163 30.99 5.17 8.64
N ALA A 164 30.35 4.84 7.52
CA ALA A 164 30.41 5.67 6.31
C ALA A 164 29.80 7.06 6.56
N ASP A 165 30.26 8.03 5.78
CA ASP A 165 29.74 9.41 5.73
C ASP A 165 28.48 9.53 4.85
N TYR A 166 27.92 8.40 4.40
CA TYR A 166 26.66 8.35 3.66
C TYR A 166 25.70 7.34 4.29
N ALA A 167 24.40 7.47 3.99
CA ALA A 167 23.36 6.56 4.49
C ALA A 167 22.42 6.12 3.38
N PHE A 168 21.79 4.96 3.56
CA PHE A 168 20.60 4.57 2.81
C PHE A 168 19.35 5.04 3.54
N VAL A 169 18.42 5.66 2.81
CA VAL A 169 17.09 5.98 3.32
C VAL A 169 16.05 5.12 2.63
N VAL A 170 15.24 4.43 3.43
CA VAL A 170 14.26 3.44 2.95
C VAL A 170 12.91 3.65 3.65
N ASP A 171 11.80 3.28 3.02
CA ASP A 171 10.52 3.23 3.73
C ASP A 171 10.48 2.01 4.65
N GLY A 172 10.35 2.24 5.96
CA GLY A 172 10.37 1.17 6.96
C GLY A 172 9.27 0.12 6.79
N HIS A 173 8.22 0.40 6.02
CA HIS A 173 7.08 -0.48 5.74
C HIS A 173 7.14 -1.12 4.34
N ALA A 174 8.18 -0.86 3.55
CA ALA A 174 8.36 -1.40 2.20
C ALA A 174 9.61 -2.31 2.13
N PRO A 175 9.53 -3.56 2.61
CA PRO A 175 10.70 -4.42 2.76
C PRO A 175 11.34 -4.82 1.42
N ALA A 176 10.57 -4.84 0.32
CA ALA A 176 11.10 -5.18 -1.00
C ALA A 176 12.22 -4.23 -1.42
N ASP A 177 11.97 -2.92 -1.43
CA ASP A 177 12.99 -1.93 -1.81
C ASP A 177 14.02 -1.72 -0.70
N SER A 178 13.66 -1.95 0.57
CA SER A 178 14.57 -1.72 1.69
C SER A 178 15.69 -2.75 1.80
N LEU A 179 15.38 -4.04 1.61
CA LEU A 179 16.33 -5.12 1.89
C LEU A 179 17.47 -5.24 0.86
N VAL A 180 17.34 -4.62 -0.31
CA VAL A 180 18.43 -4.60 -1.30
C VAL A 180 19.60 -3.72 -0.87
N ALA A 181 19.38 -2.80 0.08
CA ALA A 181 20.45 -1.98 0.68
C ALA A 181 21.29 -2.77 1.71
N GLY A 182 20.76 -3.86 2.25
CA GLY A 182 21.38 -4.64 3.33
C GLY A 182 22.84 -5.05 3.05
N PRO A 183 23.15 -5.69 1.92
CA PRO A 183 24.53 -6.09 1.62
C PRO A 183 25.50 -4.90 1.51
N ALA A 184 25.02 -3.74 1.05
CA ALA A 184 25.85 -2.54 0.94
C ALA A 184 26.10 -1.93 2.33
N ALA A 185 25.07 -1.93 3.19
CA ALA A 185 25.18 -1.53 4.58
C ALA A 185 26.16 -2.41 5.35
N PHE A 186 26.13 -3.73 5.11
CA PHE A 186 27.07 -4.68 5.69
C PHE A 186 28.51 -4.43 5.19
N ALA A 187 28.72 -4.38 3.87
CA ALA A 187 30.07 -4.30 3.30
C ALA A 187 30.76 -2.95 3.53
N GLY A 188 29.97 -1.87 3.63
CA GLY A 188 30.49 -0.50 3.74
C GLY A 188 30.30 0.15 5.11
N ASN A 189 29.79 -0.57 6.12
CA ASN A 189 29.38 -0.01 7.41
C ASN A 189 28.47 1.22 7.25
N VAL A 190 27.48 1.11 6.35
CA VAL A 190 26.60 2.22 5.95
C VAL A 190 25.29 2.18 6.74
N PRO A 191 24.89 3.27 7.41
CA PRO A 191 23.59 3.35 8.06
C PRO A 191 22.41 3.15 7.11
N ILE A 192 21.43 2.38 7.57
CA ILE A 192 20.09 2.31 6.97
C ILE A 192 19.14 3.05 7.90
N LEU A 193 18.66 4.21 7.46
CA LEU A 193 17.70 5.04 8.18
C LEU A 193 16.31 4.86 7.57
N GLN A 194 15.28 4.81 8.42
CA GLN A 194 13.91 4.54 7.95
C GLN A 194 13.07 5.81 7.93
N VAL A 195 12.31 5.97 6.86
CA VAL A 195 11.27 6.98 6.68
C VAL A 195 9.91 6.32 6.47
N SER A 196 8.86 7.12 6.35
CA SER A 196 7.59 6.69 5.76
C SER A 196 7.38 7.40 4.44
N THR A 197 6.46 6.89 3.62
CA THR A 197 6.29 7.34 2.22
C THR A 197 6.24 8.85 2.05
N TYR A 198 5.59 9.57 2.97
CA TYR A 198 5.42 11.02 2.90
C TYR A 198 6.04 11.79 4.08
N ARG A 199 6.84 11.14 4.92
CA ARG A 199 7.37 11.76 6.14
C ARG A 199 8.77 11.30 6.48
N VAL A 200 9.64 12.25 6.83
CA VAL A 200 10.90 12.00 7.56
C VAL A 200 10.61 12.07 9.07
N PRO A 201 10.73 10.96 9.82
CA PRO A 201 10.65 10.98 11.27
C PRO A 201 11.69 11.93 11.88
N SER A 202 11.35 12.60 12.98
CA SER A 202 12.29 13.52 13.65
C SER A 202 13.57 12.80 14.07
N VAL A 203 13.44 11.58 14.61
CA VAL A 203 14.59 10.72 14.96
C VAL A 203 15.51 10.47 13.76
N THR A 204 14.94 10.22 12.58
CA THR A 204 15.72 10.03 11.35
C THR A 204 16.42 11.32 10.92
N ARG A 205 15.74 12.46 11.00
CA ARG A 205 16.33 13.77 10.67
C ARG A 205 17.49 14.12 11.60
N GLU A 206 17.30 13.93 12.90
CA GLU A 206 18.33 14.16 13.92
C GLU A 206 19.51 13.19 13.76
N ALA A 207 19.24 11.94 13.37
CA ALA A 207 20.29 10.95 13.12
C ALA A 207 21.20 11.32 11.93
N ILE A 208 20.67 11.96 10.87
CA ILE A 208 21.47 12.42 9.73
C ILE A 208 22.57 13.38 10.22
N ASP A 209 22.21 14.36 11.05
CA ASP A 209 23.15 15.31 11.63
C ASP A 209 24.08 14.65 12.66
N LEU A 210 23.52 13.82 13.54
CA LEU A 210 24.24 13.18 14.63
C LEU A 210 25.32 12.20 14.13
N LEU A 211 25.02 11.46 13.06
CA LEU A 211 25.92 10.49 12.46
C LEU A 211 26.90 11.14 11.47
N GLY A 212 26.72 12.44 11.15
CA GLY A 212 27.60 13.17 10.23
C GLY A 212 27.43 12.73 8.77
N ILE A 213 26.20 12.44 8.36
CA ILE A 213 25.89 11.98 7.01
C ILE A 213 25.95 13.15 6.02
N GLU A 214 26.78 13.05 4.99
CA GLU A 214 26.94 14.05 3.93
C GLU A 214 26.16 13.71 2.66
N ARG A 215 25.87 12.41 2.45
CA ARG A 215 25.13 11.91 1.28
C ARG A 215 24.09 10.86 1.67
N ILE A 216 22.94 10.88 1.00
CA ILE A 216 21.88 9.89 1.15
C ILE A 216 21.52 9.24 -0.18
N TYR A 217 21.43 7.91 -0.16
CA TYR A 217 20.82 7.12 -1.21
C TYR A 217 19.40 6.72 -0.81
N ILE A 218 18.39 7.31 -1.44
CA ILE A 218 17.00 6.88 -1.26
C ILE A 218 16.79 5.62 -2.08
N VAL A 219 16.40 4.52 -1.44
CA VAL A 219 16.12 3.26 -2.13
C VAL A 219 14.61 3.05 -2.26
N GLY A 220 14.14 2.97 -3.50
CA GLY A 220 12.72 2.83 -3.84
C GLY A 220 12.14 4.03 -4.59
N GLY A 221 11.10 3.77 -5.38
CA GLY A 221 10.44 4.78 -6.20
C GLY A 221 9.65 5.82 -5.39
N THR A 222 9.10 6.83 -6.08
CA THR A 222 8.32 7.91 -5.44
C THR A 222 7.00 7.45 -4.82
N ALA A 223 6.51 6.26 -5.19
CA ALA A 223 5.38 5.62 -4.53
C ALA A 223 5.72 5.01 -3.17
N VAL A 224 7.00 4.81 -2.87
CA VAL A 224 7.51 4.20 -1.63
C VAL A 224 8.22 5.23 -0.77
N VAL A 225 9.04 6.10 -1.35
CA VAL A 225 9.60 7.29 -0.68
C VAL A 225 9.32 8.48 -1.58
N SER A 226 8.33 9.31 -1.24
CA SER A 226 7.85 10.40 -2.10
C SER A 226 8.90 11.47 -2.40
N SER A 227 8.64 12.25 -3.44
CA SER A 227 9.46 13.40 -3.80
C SER A 227 9.46 14.50 -2.72
N SER A 228 8.43 14.57 -1.86
CA SER A 228 8.44 15.53 -0.74
C SER A 228 9.44 15.11 0.34
N VAL A 229 9.54 13.81 0.65
CA VAL A 229 10.56 13.27 1.55
C VAL A 229 11.96 13.49 0.99
N GLU A 230 12.17 13.18 -0.29
CA GLU A 230 13.45 13.45 -0.97
C GLU A 230 13.82 14.92 -0.90
N LYS A 231 12.87 15.81 -1.19
CA LYS A 231 13.08 17.26 -1.13
C LYS A 231 13.47 17.70 0.28
N GLU A 232 12.73 17.26 1.30
CA GLU A 232 13.00 17.59 2.69
C GLU A 232 14.43 17.18 3.12
N ILE A 233 14.87 15.98 2.72
CA ILE A 233 16.23 15.51 3.02
C ILE A 233 17.27 16.31 2.23
N SER A 234 17.00 16.59 0.95
CA SER A 234 17.92 17.30 0.05
C SER A 234 18.22 18.75 0.46
N ASP A 235 17.40 19.33 1.34
CA ASP A 235 17.65 20.66 1.90
C ASP A 235 18.89 20.68 2.81
N THR A 236 19.34 19.52 3.31
CA THR A 236 20.43 19.39 4.28
C THR A 236 21.63 18.59 3.77
N VAL A 237 21.41 17.58 2.94
CA VAL A 237 22.45 16.65 2.46
C VAL A 237 22.29 16.33 0.97
N SER A 238 23.33 15.84 0.31
CA SER A 238 23.22 15.40 -1.10
C SER A 238 22.35 14.16 -1.19
N VAL A 239 21.35 14.14 -2.08
CA VAL A 239 20.46 12.99 -2.25
C VAL A 239 20.57 12.42 -3.66
N GLU A 240 20.63 11.10 -3.75
CA GLU A 240 20.50 10.33 -4.99
C GLU A 240 19.44 9.24 -4.79
N ARG A 241 18.58 9.02 -5.79
CA ARG A 241 17.53 8.01 -5.72
C ARG A 241 17.89 6.79 -6.56
N LEU A 242 17.82 5.61 -5.95
CA LEU A 242 18.02 4.31 -6.57
C LEU A 242 16.67 3.59 -6.64
N ALA A 243 16.04 3.58 -7.81
CA ALA A 243 14.70 3.03 -7.99
C ALA A 243 14.47 2.49 -9.39
N GLY A 244 13.92 1.28 -9.50
CA GLY A 244 13.40 0.74 -10.76
C GLY A 244 11.88 0.85 -10.85
N GLU A 245 11.30 0.38 -11.96
CA GLU A 245 9.84 0.33 -12.16
C GLU A 245 9.14 -0.56 -11.11
N ASP A 246 9.84 -1.59 -10.65
CA ASP A 246 9.41 -2.50 -9.61
C ASP A 246 10.61 -2.93 -8.73
N ARG A 247 10.35 -3.78 -7.75
CA ARG A 247 11.38 -4.32 -6.83
C ARG A 247 12.57 -4.98 -7.54
N PHE A 248 12.33 -5.64 -8.68
CA PHE A 248 13.39 -6.31 -9.42
C PHE A 248 14.29 -5.26 -10.07
N GLY A 249 13.68 -4.24 -10.68
CA GLY A 249 14.38 -3.06 -11.16
C GLY A 249 15.17 -2.35 -10.05
N THR A 250 14.55 -2.08 -8.88
CA THR A 250 15.23 -1.45 -7.74
C THR A 250 16.46 -2.26 -7.31
N SER A 251 16.37 -3.60 -7.28
CA SER A 251 17.53 -4.45 -6.95
C SER A 251 18.69 -4.31 -7.96
N VAL A 252 18.37 -4.11 -9.24
CA VAL A 252 19.37 -3.85 -10.28
C VAL A 252 19.97 -2.44 -10.17
N GLU A 253 19.16 -1.43 -9.90
CA GLU A 253 19.66 -0.05 -9.75
C GLU A 253 20.61 0.09 -8.56
N VAL A 254 20.30 -0.56 -7.42
CA VAL A 254 21.23 -0.64 -6.29
C VAL A 254 22.50 -1.42 -6.66
N ALA A 255 22.37 -2.54 -7.37
CA ALA A 255 23.52 -3.33 -7.82
C ALA A 255 24.45 -2.53 -8.76
N ARG A 256 23.88 -1.76 -9.69
CA ARG A 256 24.64 -0.89 -10.62
C ARG A 256 25.34 0.25 -9.91
N ALA A 257 24.61 0.98 -9.06
CA ALA A 257 25.13 2.18 -8.43
C ALA A 257 26.19 1.88 -7.37
N ILE A 258 25.99 0.82 -6.57
CA ILE A 258 26.82 0.55 -5.39
C ILE A 258 27.87 -0.54 -5.65
N PHE A 259 27.55 -1.55 -6.46
CA PHE A 259 28.37 -2.75 -6.63
C PHE A 259 29.03 -2.82 -8.02
N SER A 260 29.48 -1.67 -8.55
CA SER A 260 30.13 -1.62 -9.85
C SER A 260 31.37 -2.54 -9.89
N GLY A 261 31.35 -3.55 -10.77
CA GLY A 261 32.44 -4.52 -10.89
C GLY A 261 32.42 -5.67 -9.89
N ALA A 262 31.26 -5.96 -9.26
CA ALA A 262 31.11 -7.13 -8.41
C ALA A 262 31.49 -8.43 -9.13
N ALA A 263 32.24 -9.29 -8.44
CA ALA A 263 32.54 -10.64 -8.90
C ALA A 263 31.50 -11.65 -8.41
N ASN A 264 30.78 -11.36 -7.34
CA ASN A 264 29.88 -12.31 -6.70
C ASN A 264 28.47 -11.72 -6.60
N TYR A 265 27.44 -12.55 -6.77
CA TYR A 265 26.05 -12.12 -6.80
C TYR A 265 25.17 -13.00 -5.91
N SER A 266 24.30 -12.37 -5.13
CA SER A 266 23.33 -13.03 -4.25
C SER A 266 21.95 -13.02 -4.91
N ILE A 267 21.38 -14.19 -5.14
CA ILE A 267 20.04 -14.35 -5.74
C ILE A 267 19.05 -14.73 -4.65
N VAL A 268 18.00 -13.93 -4.46
CA VAL A 268 17.02 -14.14 -3.37
C VAL A 268 15.58 -14.00 -3.87
N GLY A 269 14.61 -14.50 -3.11
CA GLY A 269 13.20 -14.46 -3.51
C GLY A 269 12.58 -13.05 -3.49
N GLY A 270 12.08 -12.58 -4.63
CA GLY A 270 11.46 -11.25 -4.79
C GLY A 270 10.08 -11.09 -4.15
N PHE A 271 9.51 -12.15 -3.57
CA PHE A 271 8.24 -12.12 -2.83
C PHE A 271 8.35 -12.74 -1.43
N ASN A 272 9.54 -13.23 -1.05
CA ASN A 272 9.82 -13.83 0.24
C ASN A 272 11.18 -13.36 0.73
N TYR A 273 11.18 -12.24 1.45
CA TYR A 273 12.39 -11.45 1.65
C TYR A 273 13.25 -11.86 2.85
N ALA A 274 12.77 -12.79 3.68
CA ALA A 274 13.50 -13.23 4.87
C ALA A 274 14.92 -13.72 4.55
N ASP A 275 15.08 -14.39 3.40
CA ASP A 275 16.38 -14.90 2.95
C ASP A 275 17.34 -13.77 2.54
N ALA A 276 16.83 -12.58 2.18
CA ALA A 276 17.65 -11.40 1.85
C ALA A 276 18.37 -10.83 3.08
N ILE A 277 17.76 -10.92 4.27
CA ILE A 277 18.35 -10.46 5.53
C ILE A 277 19.63 -11.26 5.84
N GLY A 278 19.53 -12.59 5.77
CA GLY A 278 20.68 -13.47 5.98
C GLY A 278 21.72 -13.30 4.88
N ALA A 279 21.30 -13.19 3.61
CA ALA A 279 22.21 -13.02 2.48
C ALA A 279 23.06 -11.74 2.54
N ALA A 280 22.62 -10.72 3.27
CA ALA A 280 23.34 -9.45 3.41
C ALA A 280 24.77 -9.62 3.92
N VAL A 281 25.05 -10.62 4.78
CA VAL A 281 26.38 -10.85 5.38
C VAL A 281 27.45 -11.28 4.37
N PHE A 282 27.06 -11.60 3.12
CA PHE A 282 28.02 -11.88 2.06
C PHE A 282 28.55 -10.60 1.39
N GLY A 283 27.95 -9.43 1.66
CA GLY A 283 28.38 -8.16 1.08
C GLY A 283 28.27 -8.08 -0.45
N ASN A 284 27.50 -8.98 -1.07
CA ASN A 284 27.33 -9.08 -2.52
C ASN A 284 25.99 -8.45 -2.94
N PRO A 285 25.88 -7.88 -4.16
CA PRO A 285 24.62 -7.37 -4.68
C PRO A 285 23.52 -8.43 -4.59
N VAL A 286 22.38 -8.04 -3.99
CA VAL A 286 21.18 -8.86 -3.91
C VAL A 286 20.29 -8.56 -5.11
N LEU A 287 20.00 -9.59 -5.89
CA LEU A 287 19.11 -9.56 -7.03
C LEU A 287 17.87 -10.40 -6.74
N TYR A 288 16.70 -9.79 -6.89
CA TYR A 288 15.44 -10.49 -6.65
C TYR A 288 15.03 -11.37 -7.82
N VAL A 289 14.50 -12.56 -7.51
CA VAL A 289 13.94 -13.48 -8.50
C VAL A 289 12.69 -14.18 -7.96
N ASN A 290 11.87 -14.72 -8.86
CA ASN A 290 10.94 -15.82 -8.55
C ASN A 290 11.07 -16.83 -9.69
N SER A 291 10.63 -16.42 -10.89
CA SER A 291 11.29 -16.74 -12.16
C SER A 291 12.44 -15.76 -12.42
N LEU A 292 13.22 -15.92 -13.49
CA LEU A 292 14.23 -14.94 -13.90
C LEU A 292 13.54 -13.78 -14.65
N PRO A 293 13.40 -12.57 -14.08
CA PRO A 293 12.78 -11.43 -14.75
C PRO A 293 13.74 -10.88 -15.83
N SER A 294 13.20 -10.30 -16.91
CA SER A 294 14.03 -9.78 -18.01
C SER A 294 15.05 -8.73 -17.55
N VAL A 295 14.67 -7.84 -16.63
CA VAL A 295 15.58 -6.81 -16.09
C VAL A 295 16.79 -7.41 -15.38
N ILE A 296 16.63 -8.56 -14.70
CA ILE A 296 17.72 -9.29 -14.04
C ILE A 296 18.50 -10.11 -15.08
N ASP A 297 17.80 -10.73 -16.02
CA ASP A 297 18.38 -11.51 -17.11
C ASP A 297 19.37 -10.68 -17.95
N GLU A 298 18.93 -9.48 -18.34
CA GLU A 298 19.71 -8.49 -19.09
C GLU A 298 20.87 -7.92 -18.26
N TYR A 299 20.63 -7.63 -16.98
CA TYR A 299 21.69 -7.16 -16.08
C TYR A 299 22.80 -8.21 -15.94
N LEU A 300 22.44 -9.48 -15.71
CA LEU A 300 23.40 -10.57 -15.59
C LEU A 300 24.20 -10.79 -16.88
N ASP A 301 23.60 -10.66 -18.06
CA ASP A 301 24.33 -10.73 -19.34
C ASP A 301 25.40 -9.64 -19.49
N GLN A 302 25.22 -8.49 -18.83
CA GLN A 302 26.15 -7.36 -18.88
C GLN A 302 27.32 -7.51 -17.91
N VAL A 303 27.10 -8.15 -16.76
CA VAL A 303 28.05 -8.08 -15.62
C VAL A 303 28.73 -9.41 -15.30
N LEU A 304 28.18 -10.54 -15.74
CA LEU A 304 28.77 -11.84 -15.47
C LEU A 304 30.06 -12.05 -16.27
N THR A 305 31.04 -12.60 -15.58
CA THR A 305 32.36 -12.97 -16.12
C THR A 305 32.69 -14.41 -15.71
N SER A 306 33.69 -15.03 -16.34
CA SER A 306 34.10 -16.42 -16.00
C SER A 306 34.66 -16.56 -14.58
N SER A 307 35.03 -15.45 -13.94
CA SER A 307 35.39 -15.43 -12.52
C SER A 307 34.19 -15.27 -11.58
N SER A 308 32.99 -15.03 -12.11
CA SER A 308 31.84 -14.71 -11.26
C SER A 308 31.37 -15.91 -10.44
N GLN A 309 30.86 -15.64 -9.25
CA GLN A 309 30.21 -16.64 -8.40
C GLN A 309 28.79 -16.20 -8.05
N ILE A 310 27.84 -17.11 -8.13
CA ILE A 310 26.44 -16.83 -7.83
C ILE A 310 26.00 -17.72 -6.69
N THR A 311 25.41 -17.13 -5.66
CA THR A 311 24.80 -17.88 -4.56
C THR A 311 23.31 -17.62 -4.51
N ILE A 312 22.51 -18.66 -4.62
CA ILE A 312 21.06 -18.61 -4.46
C ILE A 312 20.70 -18.87 -3.00
N PHE A 313 20.03 -17.91 -2.37
CA PHE A 313 19.55 -18.04 -1.00
C PHE A 313 18.05 -18.39 -0.99
N GLY A 314 17.69 -19.37 -0.17
CA GLY A 314 16.31 -19.81 -0.02
C GLY A 314 15.93 -21.00 -0.89
N GLY A 315 14.78 -21.59 -0.55
CA GLY A 315 14.27 -22.79 -1.22
C GLY A 315 13.78 -22.54 -2.64
N GLU A 316 13.31 -23.61 -3.31
CA GLU A 316 12.78 -23.57 -4.68
C GLU A 316 11.54 -22.68 -4.84
N VAL A 317 10.82 -22.37 -3.75
CA VAL A 317 9.70 -21.43 -3.75
C VAL A 317 10.18 -19.97 -3.81
N ALA A 318 11.34 -19.67 -3.19
CA ALA A 318 11.92 -18.33 -3.21
C ALA A 318 12.60 -18.05 -4.55
N ALA A 319 13.40 -19.00 -5.05
CA ALA A 319 14.03 -18.94 -6.36
C ALA A 319 13.78 -20.25 -7.11
N SER A 320 12.92 -20.20 -8.14
CA SER A 320 12.45 -21.39 -8.85
C SER A 320 13.59 -22.19 -9.48
N PRO A 321 13.43 -23.52 -9.66
CA PRO A 321 14.39 -24.32 -10.41
C PRO A 321 14.64 -23.78 -11.81
N ALA A 322 13.60 -23.27 -12.48
CA ALA A 322 13.72 -22.67 -13.80
C ALA A 322 14.62 -21.42 -13.80
N ALA A 323 14.50 -20.54 -12.81
CA ALA A 323 15.39 -19.40 -12.66
C ALA A 323 16.84 -19.85 -12.39
N ALA A 324 17.02 -20.81 -11.48
CA ALA A 324 18.35 -21.34 -11.17
C ALA A 324 19.02 -22.01 -12.37
N ASP A 325 18.26 -22.76 -13.18
CA ASP A 325 18.76 -23.41 -14.39
C ASP A 325 19.09 -22.39 -15.49
N ALA A 326 18.30 -21.32 -15.63
CA ALA A 326 18.59 -20.23 -16.55
C ALA A 326 19.88 -19.48 -16.17
N ILE A 327 20.07 -19.19 -14.88
CA ILE A 327 21.29 -18.55 -14.37
C ILE A 327 22.52 -19.45 -14.58
N LYS A 328 22.39 -20.77 -14.34
CA LYS A 328 23.46 -21.73 -14.63
C LYS A 328 23.79 -21.80 -16.11
N ALA A 329 22.79 -21.72 -17.00
CA ALA A 329 23.01 -21.70 -18.43
C ALA A 329 23.81 -20.46 -18.84
N LYS A 330 23.49 -19.28 -18.30
CA LYS A 330 24.27 -18.06 -18.53
C LYS A 330 25.73 -18.20 -18.09
N MET A 331 25.99 -18.71 -16.90
CA MET A 331 27.37 -18.94 -16.45
C MET A 331 28.12 -19.95 -17.34
N ALA A 332 27.44 -20.98 -17.83
CA ALA A 332 28.04 -21.91 -18.79
C ALA A 332 28.36 -21.25 -20.13
N ASP A 333 27.50 -20.36 -20.63
CA ASP A 333 27.74 -19.61 -21.87
C ASP A 333 28.96 -18.68 -21.74
N VAL A 334 29.10 -18.02 -20.58
CA VAL A 334 30.25 -17.18 -20.22
C VAL A 334 31.55 -18.00 -20.16
N ASP A 335 31.51 -19.22 -19.60
CA ASP A 335 32.67 -20.12 -19.52
C ASP A 335 33.11 -20.67 -20.89
N GLU A 336 32.17 -20.88 -21.81
CA GLU A 336 32.45 -21.36 -23.17
C GLU A 336 33.07 -20.29 -24.09
N GLY A 337 33.28 -19.06 -23.59
CA GLY A 337 33.89 -17.98 -24.36
C GLY A 337 32.99 -17.45 -25.46
N HIS A 338 31.69 -17.73 -25.40
CA HIS A 338 30.70 -16.92 -26.08
C HIS A 338 30.55 -15.63 -25.29
N GLU A 339 31.57 -14.75 -25.36
CA GLU A 339 31.36 -13.34 -25.03
C GLU A 339 30.16 -12.91 -25.87
N SER A 340 29.04 -12.63 -25.21
CA SER A 340 27.97 -11.86 -25.80
C SER A 340 28.65 -10.65 -26.46
N GLU A 341 28.39 -10.44 -27.75
CA GLU A 341 28.85 -9.24 -28.44
C GLU A 341 28.58 -8.07 -27.50
N ILE A 342 29.65 -7.39 -27.08
CA ILE A 342 29.61 -6.28 -26.15
C ILE A 342 28.50 -5.33 -26.59
N ILE A 343 27.34 -5.42 -25.96
CA ILE A 343 26.28 -4.42 -26.09
C ILE A 343 26.78 -3.28 -25.21
N THR A 344 27.49 -2.34 -25.82
CA THR A 344 27.84 -1.08 -25.17
C THR A 344 26.55 -0.41 -24.66
N PRO A 345 26.55 0.17 -23.46
CA PRO A 345 25.44 1.01 -22.98
C PRO A 345 25.23 2.18 -23.93
N ASP A 346 24.04 2.81 -23.85
CA ASP A 346 23.60 4.00 -24.60
C ASP A 346 24.77 4.69 -25.32
N VAL A 347 24.91 4.46 -26.62
CA VAL A 347 25.77 5.34 -27.41
C VAL A 347 25.03 6.67 -27.41
N PRO A 348 25.57 7.73 -26.79
CA PRO A 348 24.97 9.05 -26.91
C PRO A 348 25.01 9.36 -28.41
N LEU A 349 23.83 9.46 -29.01
CA LEU A 349 23.69 9.82 -30.40
C LEU A 349 23.39 11.31 -30.55
N GLU A 350 23.58 12.10 -29.50
CA GLU A 350 23.38 13.56 -29.51
C GLU A 350 24.00 14.18 -30.77
N GLY A 351 23.16 14.88 -31.54
CA GLY A 351 23.51 15.47 -32.84
C GLY A 351 23.33 14.56 -34.05
N SER A 352 23.03 13.27 -33.89
CA SER A 352 22.74 12.35 -35.00
C SER A 352 21.27 12.43 -35.40
N ARG A 353 20.98 12.56 -36.70
CA ARG A 353 19.60 12.60 -37.23
C ARG A 353 19.25 11.31 -37.97
N ALA A 354 17.99 10.92 -37.92
CA ALA A 354 17.46 9.82 -38.72
C ALA A 354 16.13 10.19 -39.38
N GLU A 355 15.93 9.73 -40.60
CA GLU A 355 14.69 9.90 -41.36
C GLU A 355 13.80 8.66 -41.19
N VAL A 356 12.51 8.86 -40.91
CA VAL A 356 11.52 7.79 -40.78
C VAL A 356 11.14 7.24 -42.16
N THR A 357 11.41 5.96 -42.42
CA THR A 357 11.18 5.33 -43.74
C THR A 357 9.87 4.54 -43.82
N GLY A 358 9.24 4.25 -42.68
CA GLY A 358 7.93 3.59 -42.62
C GLY A 358 6.76 4.57 -42.82
N SER A 359 5.68 4.12 -43.46
CA SER A 359 4.51 4.96 -43.81
C SER A 359 3.86 5.65 -42.61
N LEU A 360 3.80 4.96 -41.47
CA LEU A 360 3.34 5.46 -40.18
C LEU A 360 4.00 4.59 -39.11
N VAL A 361 4.84 5.19 -38.27
CA VAL A 361 5.70 4.46 -37.32
C VAL A 361 5.34 4.86 -35.90
N ASN A 362 5.02 3.87 -35.06
CA ASN A 362 4.72 4.11 -33.65
C ASN A 362 5.97 4.57 -32.90
N VAL A 363 5.82 5.66 -32.14
CA VAL A 363 6.72 6.06 -31.07
C VAL A 363 6.25 5.41 -29.78
N ARG A 364 7.17 4.83 -29.02
CA ARG A 364 6.87 4.03 -27.84
C ARG A 364 7.57 4.53 -26.59
N THR A 365 7.06 4.13 -25.44
CA THR A 365 7.68 4.44 -24.13
C THR A 365 9.02 3.72 -23.90
N GLY A 366 9.36 2.70 -24.69
CA GLY A 366 10.60 1.94 -24.55
C GLY A 366 11.04 1.20 -25.82
N PRO A 367 12.27 0.63 -25.83
CA PRO A 367 12.93 0.01 -26.98
C PRO A 367 12.38 -1.39 -27.30
N GLY A 368 11.11 -1.48 -27.69
CA GLY A 368 10.48 -2.76 -28.03
C GLY A 368 9.04 -2.63 -28.52
N ILE A 369 8.54 -3.65 -29.22
CA ILE A 369 7.16 -3.65 -29.74
C ILE A 369 6.09 -3.84 -28.65
N ASP A 370 6.47 -4.34 -27.48
CA ASP A 370 5.59 -4.61 -26.34
C ASP A 370 5.37 -3.38 -25.44
N TYR A 371 6.18 -2.32 -25.62
CA TYR A 371 5.99 -1.03 -24.96
C TYR A 371 4.80 -0.26 -25.54
N SER A 372 4.11 0.51 -24.71
CA SER A 372 2.92 1.27 -25.15
C SER A 372 3.29 2.29 -26.23
N ALA A 373 2.45 2.39 -27.28
CA ALA A 373 2.58 3.45 -28.27
C ALA A 373 2.03 4.76 -27.69
N ILE A 374 2.84 5.80 -27.73
CA ILE A 374 2.54 7.13 -27.18
C ILE A 374 2.34 8.17 -28.28
N ASP A 375 2.92 7.94 -29.45
CA ASP A 375 2.75 8.82 -30.61
C ASP A 375 2.98 8.05 -31.94
N GLN A 376 2.80 8.71 -33.09
CA GLN A 376 3.07 8.18 -34.42
C GLN A 376 3.75 9.22 -35.32
N LEU A 377 4.79 8.80 -36.03
CA LEU A 377 5.51 9.63 -37.00
C LEU A 377 5.21 9.18 -38.43
N ASP A 378 5.04 10.15 -39.33
CA ASP A 378 4.88 9.92 -40.75
C ASP A 378 6.22 9.65 -41.44
N SER A 379 6.16 8.94 -42.57
CA SER A 379 7.34 8.75 -43.43
C SER A 379 7.92 10.10 -43.89
N GLY A 380 9.24 10.24 -43.81
CA GLY A 380 9.98 11.46 -44.12
C GLY A 380 10.22 12.36 -42.90
N SER A 381 9.67 12.03 -41.72
CA SER A 381 9.97 12.78 -40.49
C SER A 381 11.43 12.64 -40.11
N ILE A 382 12.09 13.75 -39.75
CA ILE A 382 13.48 13.75 -39.28
C ILE A 382 13.48 13.90 -37.77
N ILE A 383 14.13 12.97 -37.07
CA ILE A 383 14.25 12.95 -35.61
C ILE A 383 15.70 13.08 -35.15
N SER A 384 15.91 13.78 -34.04
CA SER A 384 17.22 13.94 -33.38
C SER A 384 17.44 12.81 -32.37
N LEU A 385 18.34 11.89 -32.69
CA LEU A 385 18.62 10.74 -31.86
C LEU A 385 19.40 11.15 -30.61
N THR A 386 19.05 10.58 -29.48
CA THR A 386 19.69 10.83 -28.18
C THR A 386 20.39 9.59 -27.65
N GLY A 387 19.89 8.40 -27.99
CA GLY A 387 20.45 7.13 -27.55
C GLY A 387 20.05 5.94 -28.43
N LYS A 388 20.62 4.78 -28.14
CA LYS A 388 20.30 3.52 -28.81
C LYS A 388 20.37 2.37 -27.81
N THR A 389 19.32 1.56 -27.75
CA THR A 389 19.25 0.32 -26.99
C THR A 389 18.78 -0.81 -27.92
N GLY A 390 19.58 -1.87 -28.07
CA GLY A 390 19.30 -2.94 -29.04
C GLY A 390 19.16 -2.40 -30.47
N ASP A 391 18.10 -2.79 -31.17
CA ASP A 391 17.76 -2.27 -32.51
C ASP A 391 16.85 -1.02 -32.47
N TRP A 392 16.71 -0.34 -31.33
CA TRP A 392 15.82 0.81 -31.17
C TRP A 392 16.61 2.09 -30.89
N TYR A 393 16.11 3.20 -31.42
CA TYR A 393 16.68 4.53 -31.19
C TYR A 393 15.76 5.35 -30.28
N GLN A 394 16.38 6.09 -29.35
CA GLN A 394 15.72 7.08 -28.51
C GLN A 394 15.85 8.48 -29.14
N PHE A 395 14.84 9.31 -29.01
CA PHE A 395 14.83 10.71 -29.47
C PHE A 395 13.90 11.57 -28.59
N TYR A 396 14.01 12.90 -28.68
CA TYR A 396 13.08 13.82 -28.02
C TYR A 396 11.76 13.94 -28.79
N LEU A 397 10.63 13.75 -28.09
CA LEU A 397 9.30 14.12 -28.57
C LEU A 397 9.08 15.64 -28.43
N SER A 398 9.53 16.20 -27.32
CA SER A 398 9.57 17.64 -27.01
C SER A 398 10.86 17.94 -26.25
N GLU A 399 11.73 18.78 -26.83
CA GLU A 399 12.97 19.20 -26.15
C GLU A 399 12.69 20.14 -24.97
N GLU A 400 11.63 20.95 -25.03
CA GLU A 400 11.24 21.88 -23.95
C GLU A 400 10.72 21.14 -22.70
N ASP A 401 10.01 20.02 -22.89
CA ASP A 401 9.43 19.22 -21.80
C ASP A 401 10.30 18.02 -21.38
N ASN A 402 11.47 17.86 -22.02
CA ASN A 402 12.38 16.72 -21.84
C ASN A 402 11.70 15.34 -22.04
N GLU A 403 10.66 15.29 -22.88
CA GLU A 403 9.88 14.09 -23.14
C GLU A 403 10.57 13.24 -24.21
N LYS A 404 10.80 11.95 -23.93
CA LYS A 404 11.56 11.04 -24.80
C LYS A 404 10.69 9.92 -25.35
N GLY A 405 10.94 9.55 -26.60
CA GLY A 405 10.28 8.46 -27.29
C GLY A 405 11.27 7.49 -27.93
N TRP A 406 10.79 6.27 -28.21
CA TRP A 406 11.57 5.22 -28.85
C TRP A 406 10.98 4.81 -30.20
N ILE A 407 11.85 4.61 -31.19
CA ILE A 407 11.49 4.17 -32.53
C ILE A 407 12.34 2.96 -32.97
N ALA A 408 11.73 2.07 -33.75
CA ALA A 408 12.42 0.89 -34.24
C ALA A 408 13.47 1.26 -35.29
N GLY A 409 14.71 0.81 -35.09
CA GLY A 409 15.86 1.16 -35.91
C GLY A 409 15.82 0.63 -37.34
N TRP A 410 15.02 -0.38 -37.61
CA TRP A 410 14.75 -0.87 -38.98
C TRP A 410 13.67 -0.06 -39.73
N LEU A 411 13.06 0.93 -39.08
CA LEU A 411 12.07 1.85 -39.67
C LEU A 411 12.60 3.28 -39.84
N VAL A 412 13.90 3.46 -39.62
CA VAL A 412 14.59 4.74 -39.80
C VAL A 412 15.92 4.52 -40.53
N GLU A 413 16.35 5.52 -41.29
CA GLU A 413 17.64 5.52 -41.98
C GLU A 413 18.48 6.70 -41.45
N LYS A 414 19.73 6.45 -41.06
CA LYS A 414 20.61 7.51 -40.56
C LYS A 414 20.94 8.47 -41.69
N VAL A 415 20.80 9.77 -41.42
CA VAL A 415 21.21 10.81 -42.36
C VAL A 415 22.70 11.06 -42.15
N THR A 416 23.54 10.76 -43.16
CA THR A 416 25.01 10.90 -43.07
C THR A 416 25.52 12.09 -43.91
N GLY A 417 26.04 13.13 -43.23
CA GLY A 417 26.75 14.32 -43.78
C GLY A 417 25.82 15.35 -44.44
N GLU A 418 26.02 16.66 -44.35
CA GLU A 418 27.23 17.49 -44.17
C GLU A 418 26.93 18.70 -43.28
N GLU A 419 27.86 19.05 -42.37
CA GLU A 419 28.04 20.44 -41.95
C GLU A 419 28.44 21.23 -43.21
N GLU A 420 27.50 21.96 -43.81
CA GLU A 420 27.68 23.06 -44.78
C GLU A 420 26.32 23.30 -45.48
N GLU A 421 25.37 24.03 -44.85
CA GLU A 421 24.34 24.81 -45.57
C GLU A 421 23.42 25.70 -44.68
N GLU A 422 23.59 25.76 -43.35
CA GLU A 422 22.84 26.71 -42.50
C GLU A 422 23.65 27.87 -41.91
N GLU A 423 24.99 27.84 -41.93
CA GLU A 423 25.81 29.05 -41.64
C GLU A 423 25.77 30.09 -42.78
N GLU A 424 25.35 29.74 -44.00
CA GLU A 424 25.14 30.69 -45.11
C GLU A 424 23.74 31.34 -45.14
N LYS A 425 22.84 31.04 -44.18
CA LYS A 425 21.52 31.70 -44.08
C LYS A 425 21.29 32.53 -42.83
N GLU A 426 22.18 32.46 -41.85
CA GLU A 426 22.16 33.36 -40.68
C GLU A 426 23.08 34.58 -40.87
N GLU A 427 24.12 34.51 -41.72
CA GLU A 427 24.93 35.70 -42.06
C GLU A 427 24.26 36.66 -43.09
N GLU A 428 23.15 36.28 -43.74
CA GLU A 428 22.36 37.18 -44.61
C GLU A 428 21.14 37.82 -43.91
N LYS A 429 20.91 37.58 -42.61
CA LYS A 429 19.79 38.18 -41.86
C LYS A 429 20.19 39.09 -40.69
N GLU A 430 21.45 39.07 -40.27
CA GLU A 430 21.97 39.99 -39.25
C GLU A 430 22.61 41.27 -39.82
N GLU A 431 22.70 41.42 -41.15
CA GLU A 431 23.06 42.67 -41.85
C GLU A 431 21.86 43.32 -42.57
N GLU A 432 20.70 43.50 -41.92
CA GLU A 432 19.69 44.47 -42.43
C GLU A 432 18.67 44.95 -41.38
N ILE A 433 19.06 45.00 -40.09
CA ILE A 433 18.28 45.71 -39.05
C ILE A 433 19.22 46.60 -38.24
N ASP A 434 19.84 47.54 -38.94
CA ASP A 434 20.05 48.89 -38.41
C ASP A 434 20.10 49.85 -39.59
N GLU A 435 19.32 50.92 -39.50
CA GLU A 435 19.28 52.09 -40.40
C GLU A 435 18.63 51.91 -41.78
N GLU A 436 17.32 52.14 -41.86
CA GLU A 436 16.75 53.24 -42.67
C GLU A 436 15.25 53.34 -42.31
N GLU A 437 14.87 54.20 -41.37
CA GLU A 437 14.50 55.58 -41.68
C GLU A 437 13.81 55.73 -43.05
N GLY A 438 12.47 55.77 -43.01
CA GLY A 438 11.77 56.89 -43.63
C GLY A 438 10.77 56.58 -44.75
N LYS A 439 9.55 57.07 -44.48
CA LYS A 439 8.52 57.61 -45.40
C LYS A 439 7.43 56.61 -45.80
N GLU A 440 6.21 56.74 -45.26
CA GLU A 440 5.15 57.70 -45.68
C GLU A 440 4.77 57.48 -47.17
N GLU A 441 3.52 57.35 -47.61
CA GLU A 441 2.22 57.81 -47.10
C GLU A 441 1.08 57.30 -48.03
N GLU A 442 -0.17 57.33 -47.54
CA GLU A 442 -1.47 57.53 -48.27
C GLU A 442 -2.10 56.38 -49.11
N GLU A 443 -3.42 56.09 -49.11
CA GLU A 443 -4.63 56.76 -48.57
C GLU A 443 -5.92 55.88 -48.68
N LYS A 444 -6.94 56.23 -47.85
CA LYS A 444 -8.44 56.07 -47.97
C LYS A 444 -9.11 54.76 -47.53
N GLU A 445 -10.22 54.71 -46.77
CA GLU A 445 -11.40 55.61 -46.53
C GLU A 445 -12.00 55.30 -45.12
N SER A 446 -12.07 56.23 -44.16
CA SER A 446 -13.19 57.12 -43.73
C SER A 446 -14.45 56.51 -43.05
N GLN A 447 -14.70 56.80 -41.75
CA GLN A 447 -15.71 57.78 -41.25
C GLN A 447 -15.99 57.66 -39.73
N ASP A 448 -15.94 58.84 -39.09
CA ASP A 448 -16.15 59.34 -37.70
C ASP A 448 -17.63 59.34 -37.22
N PRO A 449 -18.07 59.93 -36.06
CA PRO A 449 -17.34 60.51 -34.90
C PRO A 449 -17.92 60.25 -33.45
N GLU A 450 -17.09 60.56 -32.43
CA GLU A 450 -17.25 61.30 -31.12
C GLU A 450 -18.66 61.67 -30.50
N PRO A 451 -18.80 62.26 -29.26
CA PRO A 451 -17.80 62.91 -28.35
C PRO A 451 -17.90 62.71 -26.80
N GLU A 452 -16.80 63.11 -26.13
CA GLU A 452 -16.53 64.00 -24.96
C GLU A 452 -17.43 64.18 -23.69
N GLU A 453 -16.72 64.72 -22.67
CA GLU A 453 -17.10 65.56 -21.49
C GLU A 453 -17.45 64.82 -20.17
N ASP A 454 -17.04 65.22 -18.96
CA ASP A 454 -16.01 66.15 -18.44
C ASP A 454 -16.08 66.12 -16.87
N GLU A 455 -15.02 66.63 -16.24
CA GLU A 455 -15.03 67.46 -15.01
C GLU A 455 -15.33 66.88 -13.58
N ASP A 456 -14.23 66.80 -12.79
CA ASP A 456 -13.88 67.75 -11.71
C ASP A 456 -14.18 67.57 -10.19
N GLU A 457 -13.12 67.94 -9.45
CA GLU A 457 -13.01 68.75 -8.22
C GLU A 457 -13.08 68.10 -6.79
N ASP A 458 -11.87 68.06 -6.19
CA ASP A 458 -11.41 68.92 -5.07
C ASP A 458 -11.33 68.47 -3.58
N GLU A 459 -10.08 68.60 -3.11
CA GLU A 459 -9.57 69.36 -1.93
C GLU A 459 -9.58 68.77 -0.49
N ASP A 460 -8.32 68.65 0.01
CA ASP A 460 -7.77 69.23 1.26
C ASP A 460 -8.22 68.67 2.64
N GLU A 461 -7.42 68.61 3.72
CA GLU A 461 -6.07 69.10 4.06
C GLU A 461 -5.61 68.39 5.37
N GLU A 462 -4.28 68.39 5.55
CA GLU A 462 -3.39 68.29 6.72
C GLU A 462 -3.90 68.13 8.18
N GLU A 463 -3.17 67.35 9.01
CA GLU A 463 -2.29 67.91 10.07
C GLU A 463 -1.54 66.83 10.89
N GLU A 464 -0.24 67.10 11.13
CA GLU A 464 0.68 66.40 12.03
C GLU A 464 0.44 66.73 13.52
N LYS A 465 0.77 65.81 14.46
CA LYS A 465 1.78 66.01 15.55
C LYS A 465 1.73 64.97 16.69
N GLU A 466 2.88 64.32 16.87
CA GLU A 466 3.68 64.03 18.09
C GLU A 466 3.12 63.30 19.35
N PRO A 467 4.03 62.63 20.11
CA PRO A 467 3.74 61.55 21.07
C PRO A 467 3.81 61.98 22.55
N HIS A 468 3.25 61.18 23.48
CA HIS A 468 3.61 61.26 24.89
C HIS A 468 3.47 59.93 25.65
N GLU A 469 4.40 59.79 26.59
CA GLU A 469 4.84 58.70 27.48
C GLU A 469 3.89 58.35 28.67
N PRO A 470 4.24 57.36 29.55
CA PRO A 470 3.33 56.55 30.36
C PRO A 470 3.25 56.94 31.84
N GLU A 471 2.20 56.49 32.57
CA GLU A 471 2.12 56.41 34.05
C GLU A 471 1.15 55.25 34.40
N GLU A 472 1.59 54.16 35.02
CA GLU A 472 1.78 53.88 36.46
C GLU A 472 0.54 53.30 37.19
N GLU A 473 0.79 52.09 37.72
CA GLU A 473 0.24 51.34 38.86
C GLU A 473 -1.06 51.78 39.57
N GLU A 474 -1.99 50.83 39.76
CA GLU A 474 -2.61 50.60 41.07
C GLU A 474 -2.82 49.09 41.35
N GLU A 475 -2.43 48.73 42.57
CA GLU A 475 -2.32 47.39 43.17
C GLU A 475 -3.63 46.93 43.87
N LYS A 476 -3.78 45.60 43.95
CA LYS A 476 -4.50 44.78 44.97
C LYS A 476 -6.01 44.56 44.84
N GLU A 477 -6.40 43.28 44.72
CA GLU A 477 -6.86 42.49 45.88
C GLU A 477 -6.95 40.98 45.56
N ASP A 478 -6.24 40.18 46.36
CA ASP A 478 -6.26 38.71 46.40
C ASP A 478 -7.64 38.14 46.76
N LYS A 479 -8.10 37.16 45.97
CA LYS A 479 -9.09 36.16 46.39
C LYS A 479 -8.71 34.77 45.86
N PRO A 480 -8.99 33.70 46.64
CA PRO A 480 -8.24 32.47 46.61
C PRO A 480 -8.58 31.59 45.41
N GLU A 481 -7.55 30.95 44.86
CA GLU A 481 -7.64 29.86 43.88
C GLU A 481 -8.59 28.77 44.39
N GLU A 482 -9.69 28.56 43.65
CA GLU A 482 -10.42 27.30 43.71
C GLU A 482 -9.58 26.25 43.00
N ASP A 483 -9.05 25.32 43.80
CA ASP A 483 -8.49 24.02 43.44
C ASP A 483 -9.20 23.42 42.20
N PRO A 484 -8.56 23.40 41.01
CA PRO A 484 -9.11 22.69 39.88
C PRO A 484 -9.02 21.21 40.22
N LYS A 485 -10.17 20.67 40.66
CA LYS A 485 -10.45 19.25 40.84
C LYS A 485 -9.56 18.41 39.94
N HIS A 486 -8.60 17.74 40.57
CA HIS A 486 -7.84 16.60 40.10
C HIS A 486 -8.44 16.00 38.82
N VAL A 487 -7.95 16.46 37.66
CA VAL A 487 -8.11 15.74 36.41
C VAL A 487 -7.33 14.44 36.64
N PRO A 488 -7.97 13.26 36.61
CA PRO A 488 -7.22 12.04 36.82
C PRO A 488 -6.19 11.95 35.70
N ASP A 489 -4.94 11.75 36.09
CA ASP A 489 -3.86 11.38 35.18
C ASP A 489 -4.24 10.03 34.55
N PHE A 490 -4.79 10.08 33.34
CA PHE A 490 -5.05 8.93 32.49
C PHE A 490 -3.96 8.85 31.42
N SER A 491 -2.69 8.81 31.84
CA SER A 491 -1.64 8.21 31.02
C SER A 491 -2.11 6.82 30.61
N ILE A 492 -2.44 6.65 29.32
CA ILE A 492 -2.74 5.35 28.73
C ILE A 492 -1.45 4.52 28.91
N PRO A 493 -1.50 3.33 29.53
CA PRO A 493 -0.35 2.46 29.58
C PRO A 493 0.13 2.21 28.15
N ASP A 494 1.42 2.41 27.96
CA ASP A 494 2.14 2.21 26.71
C ASP A 494 2.01 0.74 26.26
N HIS A 495 0.93 0.44 25.56
CA HIS A 495 0.69 -0.82 24.90
C HIS A 495 0.76 -0.51 23.40
N SER A 496 1.72 -1.13 22.71
CA SER A 496 1.82 -1.00 21.26
C SER A 496 0.47 -1.34 20.61
N ARG A 497 0.05 -0.54 19.62
CA ARG A 497 -1.18 -0.74 18.84
C ARG A 497 -1.39 -2.20 18.47
N ASP A 498 -0.33 -2.87 18.01
CA ASP A 498 -0.38 -4.25 17.56
C ASP A 498 -0.66 -5.23 18.70
N ALA A 499 -0.24 -4.94 19.94
CA ALA A 499 -0.61 -5.72 21.13
C ALA A 499 -2.08 -5.53 21.52
N LEU A 500 -2.62 -4.30 21.42
CA LEU A 500 -4.04 -4.05 21.67
C LEU A 500 -4.91 -4.71 20.59
N LEU A 501 -4.59 -4.52 19.30
CA LEU A 501 -5.35 -5.05 18.17
C LEU A 501 -5.26 -6.59 18.05
N SER A 502 -4.17 -7.21 18.47
CA SER A 502 -4.03 -8.68 18.52
C SER A 502 -4.73 -9.32 19.73
N SER A 503 -4.95 -8.56 20.81
CA SER A 503 -5.63 -9.04 22.03
C SER A 503 -7.16 -9.00 21.95
N VAL A 504 -7.72 -8.36 20.92
CA VAL A 504 -9.17 -8.18 20.74
C VAL A 504 -9.74 -9.10 19.67
N ASN A 505 -11.02 -9.45 19.82
CA ASN A 505 -11.71 -10.21 18.78
C ASN A 505 -11.88 -9.35 17.53
N ARG A 506 -11.45 -9.88 16.39
CA ARG A 506 -11.54 -9.23 15.08
C ARG A 506 -12.58 -9.91 14.20
N SER A 507 -13.37 -9.12 13.48
CA SER A 507 -14.34 -9.63 12.51
C SER A 507 -14.38 -8.79 11.25
N ALA A 508 -14.65 -9.42 10.10
CA ALA A 508 -14.78 -8.79 8.80
C ALA A 508 -16.23 -8.81 8.33
N MET A 509 -16.81 -7.66 8.00
CA MET A 509 -18.11 -7.58 7.33
C MET A 509 -17.92 -7.50 5.83
N VAL A 510 -18.55 -8.42 5.10
CA VAL A 510 -18.46 -8.50 3.64
C VAL A 510 -19.24 -7.38 2.97
N MET A 511 -18.57 -6.66 2.06
CA MET A 511 -19.13 -5.47 1.39
C MET A 511 -19.55 -5.71 -0.06
N LYS A 512 -19.49 -6.95 -0.56
CA LYS A 512 -19.96 -7.32 -1.91
C LYS A 512 -20.69 -8.67 -1.92
N PRO A 513 -21.67 -8.87 -2.82
CA PRO A 513 -22.30 -10.18 -3.00
C PRO A 513 -21.32 -11.17 -3.65
N GLY A 514 -21.32 -12.42 -3.18
CA GLY A 514 -20.59 -13.52 -3.83
C GLY A 514 -19.06 -13.43 -3.77
N VAL A 515 -18.51 -12.82 -2.73
CA VAL A 515 -17.05 -12.73 -2.52
C VAL A 515 -16.46 -14.12 -2.35
N ASN A 516 -15.37 -14.39 -3.07
CA ASN A 516 -14.67 -15.66 -2.97
C ASN A 516 -13.83 -15.73 -1.69
N VAL A 517 -13.96 -16.84 -0.97
CA VAL A 517 -13.03 -17.22 0.10
C VAL A 517 -12.12 -18.30 -0.46
N ARG A 518 -10.81 -18.12 -0.27
CA ARG A 518 -9.78 -18.84 -1.02
C ARG A 518 -8.87 -19.67 -0.10
N SER A 519 -8.20 -20.66 -0.70
CA SER A 519 -7.30 -21.55 0.04
C SER A 519 -6.02 -20.86 0.52
N LEU A 520 -5.59 -19.80 -0.17
CA LEU A 520 -4.41 -18.99 0.14
C LEU A 520 -4.76 -17.49 -0.01
N PRO A 521 -3.99 -16.57 0.58
CA PRO A 521 -4.17 -15.12 0.44
C PRO A 521 -3.72 -14.63 -0.94
N ASP A 522 -4.29 -15.21 -1.99
CA ASP A 522 -3.92 -14.98 -3.38
C ASP A 522 -5.14 -15.09 -4.28
N ALA A 523 -5.27 -14.16 -5.23
CA ALA A 523 -6.38 -14.07 -6.16
C ALA A 523 -6.41 -15.23 -7.19
N GLY A 524 -5.28 -15.88 -7.44
CA GLY A 524 -5.18 -17.06 -8.30
C GLY A 524 -5.53 -18.38 -7.59
N SER A 525 -5.46 -18.42 -6.27
CA SER A 525 -5.65 -19.64 -5.48
C SER A 525 -7.08 -20.18 -5.50
N SER A 526 -7.23 -21.45 -5.14
CA SER A 526 -8.50 -22.17 -5.30
C SER A 526 -9.61 -21.59 -4.40
N ILE A 527 -10.80 -21.44 -4.96
CA ILE A 527 -11.98 -20.96 -4.23
C ILE A 527 -12.51 -22.10 -3.37
N ILE A 528 -12.47 -21.94 -2.05
CA ILE A 528 -12.93 -22.95 -1.09
C ILE A 528 -14.30 -22.63 -0.50
N GLY A 529 -14.74 -21.37 -0.64
CA GLY A 529 -16.04 -20.89 -0.17
C GLY A 529 -16.45 -19.60 -0.88
N ARG A 530 -17.70 -19.18 -0.67
CA ARG A 530 -18.19 -17.87 -1.08
C ARG A 530 -19.06 -17.29 0.01
N VAL A 531 -18.94 -16.01 0.25
CA VAL A 531 -19.68 -15.25 1.27
C VAL A 531 -20.41 -14.08 0.59
N THR A 532 -21.43 -13.52 1.24
CA THR A 532 -22.27 -12.47 0.65
C THR A 532 -22.28 -11.20 1.48
N TYR A 533 -22.78 -10.12 0.88
CA TYR A 533 -22.92 -8.80 1.49
C TYR A 533 -23.59 -8.87 2.87
N GLY A 534 -22.94 -8.28 3.89
CA GLY A 534 -23.41 -8.26 5.27
C GLY A 534 -23.13 -9.54 6.08
N ASP A 535 -22.36 -10.48 5.57
CA ASP A 535 -21.82 -11.58 6.37
C ASP A 535 -20.69 -11.07 7.27
N TRP A 536 -20.74 -11.42 8.56
CA TRP A 536 -19.65 -11.19 9.50
C TRP A 536 -18.84 -12.47 9.65
N LEU A 537 -17.54 -12.35 9.46
CA LEU A 537 -16.62 -13.48 9.52
C LEU A 537 -15.58 -13.20 10.60
N LYS A 538 -15.38 -14.14 11.52
CA LYS A 538 -14.32 -14.02 12.51
C LYS A 538 -12.96 -14.03 11.80
N ILE A 539 -12.17 -12.99 12.01
CA ILE A 539 -10.79 -12.91 11.52
C ILE A 539 -9.92 -13.68 12.51
N LEU A 540 -9.18 -14.66 11.98
CA LEU A 540 -8.24 -15.48 12.73
C LEU A 540 -6.81 -14.98 12.54
N ASP A 541 -6.52 -14.47 11.35
CA ASP A 541 -5.19 -14.03 10.93
C ASP A 541 -5.31 -13.06 9.76
N ASP A 542 -4.22 -12.37 9.42
CA ASP A 542 -4.15 -11.46 8.28
C ASP A 542 -2.78 -11.54 7.57
N LYS A 543 -2.77 -11.43 6.24
CA LYS A 543 -1.57 -11.56 5.41
C LYS A 543 -1.74 -10.82 4.08
N ASP A 544 -0.83 -9.92 3.75
CA ASP A 544 -0.77 -9.23 2.44
C ASP A 544 -2.10 -8.58 2.01
N GLY A 545 -2.83 -8.01 2.96
CA GLY A 545 -4.16 -7.42 2.71
C GLY A 545 -5.29 -8.43 2.54
N TRP A 546 -5.11 -9.69 2.96
CA TRP A 546 -6.14 -10.72 3.09
C TRP A 546 -6.37 -11.08 4.56
N TYR A 547 -7.58 -11.50 4.89
CA TYR A 547 -7.96 -11.99 6.21
C TYR A 547 -8.24 -13.48 6.17
N LEU A 548 -7.55 -14.26 7.01
CA LEU A 548 -7.93 -15.63 7.28
C LEU A 548 -9.19 -15.61 8.12
N VAL A 549 -10.25 -16.21 7.60
CA VAL A 549 -11.55 -16.23 8.24
C VAL A 549 -12.01 -17.64 8.50
N HIS A 550 -12.72 -17.81 9.61
CA HIS A 550 -13.41 -19.05 9.90
C HIS A 550 -14.69 -19.15 9.05
N LEU A 551 -14.86 -20.29 8.37
CA LEU A 551 -16.03 -20.69 7.62
C LEU A 551 -16.75 -21.84 8.35
N ASP A 552 -18.02 -22.08 7.99
CA ASP A 552 -18.82 -23.18 8.51
C ASP A 552 -18.08 -24.55 8.46
N GLN A 553 -18.33 -25.41 9.45
CA GLN A 553 -17.75 -26.77 9.62
C GLN A 553 -16.27 -26.81 10.04
N GLY A 554 -15.73 -25.73 10.59
CA GLY A 554 -14.34 -25.72 11.07
C GLY A 554 -13.31 -25.50 9.95
N LYS A 555 -13.75 -25.00 8.79
CA LYS A 555 -12.86 -24.71 7.66
C LYS A 555 -12.38 -23.27 7.75
N GLU A 556 -11.16 -23.03 7.31
CA GLU A 556 -10.57 -21.70 7.28
C GLU A 556 -10.21 -21.35 5.85
N GLY A 557 -10.30 -20.07 5.51
CA GLY A 557 -9.90 -19.57 4.20
C GLY A 557 -9.73 -18.08 4.17
N TRP A 558 -9.11 -17.58 3.10
CA TRP A 558 -8.69 -16.20 2.98
C TRP A 558 -9.71 -15.38 2.19
N ILE A 559 -10.13 -14.26 2.77
CA ILE A 559 -10.95 -13.23 2.12
C ILE A 559 -10.12 -11.97 1.89
N ALA A 560 -10.29 -11.34 0.74
CA ALA A 560 -9.56 -10.12 0.44
C ALA A 560 -10.02 -8.96 1.32
N GLY A 561 -9.09 -8.29 1.99
CA GLY A 561 -9.34 -7.20 2.92
C GLY A 561 -10.02 -5.99 2.28
N TRP A 562 -9.71 -5.72 1.00
CA TRP A 562 -10.38 -4.68 0.21
C TRP A 562 -11.83 -4.99 -0.15
N LEU A 563 -12.37 -6.17 0.21
CA LEU A 563 -13.76 -6.54 0.01
C LEU A 563 -14.58 -6.53 1.31
N VAL A 564 -13.98 -6.14 2.44
CA VAL A 564 -14.63 -6.14 3.75
C VAL A 564 -14.46 -4.79 4.46
N VAL A 565 -15.14 -4.59 5.58
CA VAL A 565 -14.76 -3.63 6.63
C VAL A 565 -14.44 -4.41 7.90
N THR A 566 -13.53 -3.91 8.71
CA THR A 566 -13.01 -4.63 9.88
C THR A 566 -13.56 -4.05 11.17
N ARG A 567 -13.87 -4.95 12.10
CA ARG A 567 -14.38 -4.65 13.43
C ARG A 567 -13.48 -5.22 14.49
N TYR A 568 -13.30 -4.43 15.54
CA TYR A 568 -12.54 -4.74 16.73
C TYR A 568 -13.47 -4.61 17.94
N ASP A 569 -13.59 -5.66 18.74
CA ASP A 569 -14.41 -5.65 19.94
C ASP A 569 -13.56 -5.40 21.19
N SER A 570 -13.96 -4.41 22.00
CA SER A 570 -13.26 -4.15 23.26
C SER A 570 -13.19 -5.39 24.16
N PRO A 571 -12.14 -5.51 24.99
CA PRO A 571 -11.98 -6.61 25.94
C PRO A 571 -13.21 -6.87 26.82
N ASP A 572 -13.90 -5.81 27.24
CA ASP A 572 -15.12 -5.87 28.06
C ASP A 572 -16.30 -6.57 27.37
N LEU A 573 -16.34 -6.54 26.03
CA LEU A 573 -17.42 -7.12 25.22
C LEU A 573 -17.14 -8.56 24.78
N GLN A 574 -15.92 -9.08 25.00
CA GLN A 574 -15.51 -10.43 24.58
C GLN A 574 -16.35 -11.57 25.22
N ASN A 575 -17.03 -11.29 26.35
CA ASN A 575 -17.86 -12.25 27.07
C ASN A 575 -19.38 -12.09 26.82
N SER A 576 -19.80 -11.22 25.88
CA SER A 576 -21.22 -11.01 25.61
C SER A 576 -21.86 -12.24 24.92
N PRO A 577 -22.93 -12.83 25.49
CA PRO A 577 -23.61 -13.99 24.90
C PRO A 577 -24.29 -13.69 23.55
N VAL A 578 -24.38 -12.41 23.16
CA VAL A 578 -24.88 -11.97 21.84
C VAL A 578 -23.80 -12.12 20.75
N LEU A 579 -22.53 -11.95 21.09
CA LEU A 579 -21.38 -12.10 20.18
C LEU A 579 -20.87 -13.54 20.08
N ASN A 580 -21.15 -14.38 21.08
CA ASN A 580 -20.82 -15.81 21.11
C ASN A 580 -21.77 -16.72 20.31
N LYS A 581 -22.70 -16.15 19.52
CA LYS A 581 -23.44 -16.91 18.51
C LYS A 581 -22.71 -16.78 17.17
N ASP A 582 -22.03 -17.85 16.78
CA ASP A 582 -21.39 -18.04 15.47
C ASP A 582 -22.15 -17.28 14.36
N PRO A 583 -21.57 -16.21 13.78
CA PRO A 583 -22.21 -15.48 12.68
C PRO A 583 -22.14 -16.22 11.33
N GLY A 584 -21.71 -17.48 11.31
CA GLY A 584 -21.63 -18.34 10.12
C GLY A 584 -22.71 -19.41 10.13
N PHE A 585 -23.83 -19.18 9.43
CA PHE A 585 -24.70 -20.28 9.03
C PHE A 585 -25.44 -19.96 7.73
N LEU A 586 -24.74 -19.96 6.60
CA LEU A 586 -25.38 -20.03 5.26
C LEU A 586 -24.45 -20.67 4.20
N LEU A 587 -24.04 -21.93 4.37
CA LEU A 587 -23.48 -22.71 3.25
C LEU A 587 -24.10 -24.11 3.13
N THR A 588 -25.12 -24.26 2.28
CA THR A 588 -25.50 -25.59 1.76
C THR A 588 -24.83 -25.86 0.40
N SER A 589 -23.92 -26.85 0.42
CA SER A 589 -23.39 -27.70 -0.66
C SER A 589 -23.62 -27.27 -2.13
N TRP A 590 -22.53 -26.85 -2.79
CA TRP A 590 -22.45 -26.68 -4.24
C TRP A 590 -21.77 -27.90 -4.90
N LYS A 591 -22.43 -28.49 -5.91
CA LYS A 591 -21.81 -29.26 -6.99
C LYS A 591 -22.21 -28.57 -8.30
N GLY A 592 -21.22 -28.20 -9.10
CA GLY A 592 -21.40 -27.33 -10.25
C GLY A 592 -22.09 -27.97 -11.46
N THR A 593 -22.71 -27.13 -12.28
CA THR A 593 -22.82 -27.31 -13.74
C THR A 593 -23.12 -25.98 -14.45
N LYS A 594 -22.68 -25.91 -15.72
CA LYS A 594 -22.82 -24.85 -16.73
C LYS A 594 -24.24 -24.28 -16.88
N VAL A 595 -24.32 -22.98 -17.19
CA VAL A 595 -25.53 -22.32 -17.74
C VAL A 595 -25.32 -22.02 -19.23
N ILE A 596 -26.41 -22.15 -19.98
CA ILE A 596 -26.58 -22.00 -21.43
C ILE A 596 -27.38 -20.71 -21.68
N ASP A 597 -27.02 -19.94 -22.72
CA ASP A 597 -27.78 -18.79 -23.21
C ASP A 597 -29.01 -19.20 -24.05
N ASN A 598 -30.15 -18.51 -23.87
CA ASN A 598 -30.87 -17.70 -24.88
C ASN A 598 -32.29 -17.26 -24.39
N PRO A 599 -32.89 -16.21 -25.01
CA PRO A 599 -34.05 -15.47 -24.50
C PRO A 599 -35.39 -16.06 -24.95
N VAL A 600 -36.48 -15.72 -24.23
CA VAL A 600 -37.88 -15.46 -24.67
C VAL A 600 -38.82 -15.49 -23.44
N ASP A 601 -39.82 -14.60 -23.47
CA ASP A 601 -40.89 -14.32 -22.49
C ASP A 601 -40.51 -13.54 -21.21
N LYS A 602 -41.35 -12.54 -20.87
CA LYS A 602 -41.23 -11.74 -19.63
C LYS A 602 -41.18 -12.72 -18.43
N PRO A 603 -40.19 -12.63 -17.53
CA PRO A 603 -40.12 -13.49 -16.36
C PRO A 603 -41.39 -13.42 -15.54
N VAL A 604 -42.00 -14.57 -15.28
CA VAL A 604 -43.18 -14.68 -14.41
C VAL A 604 -42.72 -15.19 -13.07
N ILE A 605 -42.90 -14.40 -12.01
CA ILE A 605 -42.69 -14.85 -10.65
C ILE A 605 -43.85 -15.77 -10.28
N THR A 606 -43.54 -17.05 -10.08
CA THR A 606 -44.54 -18.12 -9.92
C THR A 606 -44.76 -18.53 -8.48
N ASP A 607 -43.81 -18.27 -7.58
CA ASP A 607 -43.87 -18.72 -6.19
C ASP A 607 -42.96 -17.88 -5.29
N MET A 608 -43.37 -17.68 -4.04
CA MET A 608 -42.58 -17.01 -2.99
C MET A 608 -42.71 -17.74 -1.66
N GLN A 609 -41.58 -17.99 -1.00
CA GLN A 609 -41.54 -18.70 0.27
C GLN A 609 -40.71 -17.94 1.29
N VAL A 610 -41.26 -17.76 2.50
CA VAL A 610 -40.57 -17.15 3.63
C VAL A 610 -40.10 -18.24 4.57
N LYS A 611 -38.84 -18.18 4.99
CA LYS A 611 -38.22 -19.09 5.95
C LYS A 611 -37.47 -18.30 7.02
N GLU A 612 -37.76 -18.55 8.28
CA GLU A 612 -36.94 -18.05 9.40
C GLU A 612 -35.55 -18.71 9.39
N LEU A 613 -34.53 -17.92 9.67
CA LEU A 613 -33.14 -18.33 9.85
C LEU A 613 -32.73 -18.08 11.31
N ASP A 614 -31.63 -18.71 11.75
CA ASP A 614 -31.09 -18.48 13.10
C ASP A 614 -30.71 -17.01 13.37
N GLN A 615 -30.34 -16.26 12.32
CA GLN A 615 -30.07 -14.83 12.35
C GLN A 615 -30.73 -14.07 11.18
N GLY A 616 -32.06 -14.15 11.07
CA GLY A 616 -32.83 -13.35 10.12
C GLY A 616 -33.96 -14.09 9.42
N ILE A 617 -34.37 -13.60 8.27
CA ILE A 617 -35.48 -14.13 7.47
C ILE A 617 -35.03 -14.27 6.02
N LYS A 618 -35.31 -15.40 5.39
CA LYS A 618 -35.07 -15.63 3.96
C LYS A 618 -36.38 -15.60 3.20
N LEU A 619 -36.49 -14.72 2.21
CA LEU A 619 -37.52 -14.76 1.18
C LEU A 619 -36.94 -15.39 -0.09
N GLN A 620 -37.43 -16.55 -0.47
CA GLN A 620 -37.12 -17.18 -1.75
C GLN A 620 -38.19 -16.82 -2.78
N ILE A 621 -37.77 -16.42 -3.97
CA ILE A 621 -38.61 -15.99 -5.09
C ILE A 621 -38.25 -16.87 -6.29
N ASN A 622 -39.24 -17.57 -6.85
CA ASN A 622 -39.05 -18.49 -7.96
C ASN A 622 -39.76 -17.95 -9.21
N ALA A 623 -39.11 -18.05 -10.37
CA ALA A 623 -39.67 -17.67 -11.67
C ALA A 623 -39.64 -18.81 -12.70
N ASN A 624 -40.48 -18.71 -13.73
CA ASN A 624 -40.54 -19.70 -14.82
C ASN A 624 -39.37 -19.59 -15.83
N THR A 625 -38.85 -18.38 -16.04
CA THR A 625 -37.68 -18.06 -16.85
C THR A 625 -36.65 -17.29 -16.01
N PRO A 626 -35.39 -17.15 -16.48
CA PRO A 626 -34.37 -16.47 -15.69
C PRO A 626 -34.79 -15.06 -15.28
N LEU A 627 -34.61 -14.71 -14.01
CA LEU A 627 -35.03 -13.46 -13.38
C LEU A 627 -33.81 -12.63 -12.99
N GLU A 628 -33.80 -11.33 -13.28
CA GLU A 628 -32.73 -10.43 -12.86
C GLU A 628 -32.88 -9.98 -11.40
N LEU A 629 -31.76 -9.58 -10.78
CA LEU A 629 -31.79 -9.04 -9.42
C LEU A 629 -32.66 -7.77 -9.34
N PRO A 630 -33.42 -7.59 -8.25
CA PRO A 630 -34.36 -6.49 -8.14
C PRO A 630 -33.65 -5.15 -7.92
N ARG A 631 -34.26 -4.08 -8.41
CA ARG A 631 -33.96 -2.73 -7.93
C ARG A 631 -34.58 -2.56 -6.55
N VAL A 632 -33.81 -2.09 -5.57
CA VAL A 632 -34.33 -1.88 -4.20
C VAL A 632 -34.57 -0.40 -3.94
N LEU A 633 -35.73 -0.10 -3.37
CA LEU A 633 -36.15 1.22 -2.95
C LEU A 633 -36.51 1.19 -1.47
N ARG A 634 -36.04 2.18 -0.71
CA ARG A 634 -36.47 2.40 0.66
C ARG A 634 -37.61 3.42 0.68
N LEU A 635 -38.72 3.06 1.32
CA LEU A 635 -39.89 3.91 1.46
C LEU A 635 -40.07 4.26 2.94
N ASN A 636 -40.04 5.55 3.25
CA ASN A 636 -40.18 6.04 4.62
C ASN A 636 -41.66 6.33 4.91
N SER A 637 -42.11 6.09 6.16
CA SER A 637 -43.46 6.39 6.68
C SER A 637 -44.63 5.62 6.02
N PRO A 638 -44.93 4.36 6.44
CA PRO A 638 -44.15 3.50 7.33
C PRO A 638 -42.90 2.95 6.65
N SER A 639 -41.89 2.56 7.44
CA SER A 639 -40.60 2.03 6.95
C SER A 639 -40.80 0.73 6.19
N ARG A 640 -40.37 0.72 4.93
CA ARG A 640 -40.57 -0.38 3.98
C ARG A 640 -39.39 -0.51 3.01
N LEU A 641 -39.13 -1.73 2.57
CA LEU A 641 -38.27 -2.01 1.41
C LEU A 641 -39.12 -2.49 0.25
N ALA A 642 -38.99 -1.86 -0.92
CA ALA A 642 -39.61 -2.29 -2.16
C ALA A 642 -38.55 -2.86 -3.11
N PHE A 643 -38.77 -4.10 -3.55
CA PHE A 643 -37.93 -4.83 -4.49
C PHE A 643 -38.68 -4.91 -5.82
N ASP A 644 -38.16 -4.21 -6.82
CA ASP A 644 -38.72 -4.11 -8.16
C ASP A 644 -38.02 -5.08 -9.10
N PHE A 645 -38.76 -6.10 -9.54
CA PHE A 645 -38.31 -7.08 -10.51
C PHE A 645 -38.85 -6.72 -11.90
N SER A 646 -37.99 -6.80 -12.91
CA SER A 646 -38.41 -6.76 -14.32
C SER A 646 -39.08 -8.09 -14.66
N GLY A 647 -40.42 -8.08 -14.69
CA GLY A 647 -41.24 -9.28 -14.79
C GLY A 647 -42.69 -9.05 -14.35
N ILE A 648 -43.49 -10.10 -14.43
CA ILE A 648 -44.90 -10.09 -14.03
C ILE A 648 -45.17 -11.09 -12.90
N LEU A 649 -46.13 -10.79 -12.04
CA LEU A 649 -46.61 -11.72 -11.01
C LEU A 649 -47.59 -12.73 -11.62
N ALA A 650 -47.42 -14.01 -11.29
CA ALA A 650 -48.49 -14.98 -11.51
C ALA A 650 -49.74 -14.57 -10.69
N SER A 651 -50.94 -14.80 -11.23
CA SER A 651 -52.19 -14.49 -10.53
C SER A 651 -52.39 -15.49 -9.39
N ASP A 652 -51.87 -15.16 -8.21
CA ASP A 652 -52.00 -15.94 -6.98
C ASP A 652 -52.38 -15.03 -5.81
N GLU A 653 -53.53 -15.28 -5.18
CA GLU A 653 -54.00 -14.52 -4.01
C GLU A 653 -53.11 -14.75 -2.79
N GLU A 654 -52.42 -15.89 -2.68
CA GLU A 654 -51.54 -16.21 -1.55
C GLU A 654 -50.22 -15.41 -1.61
N MET A 655 -49.75 -15.07 -2.81
CA MET A 655 -48.58 -14.20 -2.99
C MET A 655 -48.88 -12.72 -2.71
N ALA A 656 -50.14 -12.30 -2.71
CA ALA A 656 -50.52 -10.89 -2.56
C ALA A 656 -50.11 -10.31 -1.20
N ARG A 657 -50.17 -11.13 -0.14
CA ARG A 657 -49.72 -10.76 1.22
C ARG A 657 -49.39 -11.98 2.07
N MET A 658 -48.15 -12.02 2.55
CA MET A 658 -47.64 -12.99 3.51
C MET A 658 -47.44 -12.30 4.87
N GLU A 659 -48.09 -12.79 5.93
CA GLU A 659 -47.79 -12.37 7.30
C GLU A 659 -46.52 -13.06 7.78
N VAL A 660 -45.52 -12.31 8.23
CA VAL A 660 -44.21 -12.87 8.60
C VAL A 660 -44.02 -12.91 10.12
N LYS A 661 -44.67 -12.00 10.89
CA LYS A 661 -44.72 -11.99 12.38
C LYS A 661 -43.38 -12.33 13.09
N ALA A 662 -42.26 -12.01 12.45
CA ALA A 662 -40.92 -12.25 12.95
C ALA A 662 -40.16 -10.93 12.85
N ASN A 663 -39.78 -10.37 14.00
CA ASN A 663 -39.01 -9.12 14.06
C ASN A 663 -37.72 -9.30 13.24
N PRO A 664 -37.38 -8.41 12.28
CA PRO A 664 -37.93 -7.07 12.00
C PRO A 664 -38.94 -6.92 10.85
N ILE A 665 -39.54 -8.00 10.34
CA ILE A 665 -40.51 -7.95 9.25
C ILE A 665 -41.94 -8.21 9.75
N GLU A 666 -42.83 -7.24 9.53
CA GLU A 666 -44.25 -7.37 9.85
C GLU A 666 -44.96 -8.24 8.80
N ALA A 667 -44.83 -7.87 7.53
CA ALA A 667 -45.48 -8.51 6.41
C ALA A 667 -44.70 -8.32 5.12
N ILE A 668 -44.93 -9.21 4.15
CA ILE A 668 -44.42 -9.07 2.79
C ILE A 668 -45.64 -9.02 1.87
N ARG A 669 -45.69 -8.01 1.01
CA ARG A 669 -46.78 -7.74 0.07
C ARG A 669 -46.25 -7.73 -1.34
N THR A 670 -47.09 -8.09 -2.30
CA THR A 670 -46.69 -8.08 -3.70
C THR A 670 -47.76 -7.38 -4.53
N ALA A 671 -47.31 -6.68 -5.57
CA ALA A 671 -48.21 -6.03 -6.51
C ALA A 671 -47.57 -5.94 -7.88
N GLN A 672 -48.39 -6.06 -8.93
CA GLN A 672 -47.97 -5.65 -10.26
C GLN A 672 -47.97 -4.12 -10.28
N PHE A 673 -46.78 -3.50 -10.26
CA PHE A 673 -46.63 -2.05 -10.15
C PHE A 673 -46.98 -1.35 -11.47
N ASP A 674 -46.54 -1.93 -12.59
CA ASP A 674 -46.89 -1.55 -13.95
C ASP A 674 -46.84 -2.78 -14.88
N GLU A 675 -47.01 -2.61 -16.20
CA GLU A 675 -47.04 -3.71 -17.19
C GLU A 675 -45.71 -4.51 -17.29
N GLU A 676 -44.63 -4.03 -16.66
CA GLU A 676 -43.29 -4.60 -16.75
C GLU A 676 -42.65 -4.90 -15.40
N THR A 677 -43.22 -4.39 -14.31
CA THR A 677 -42.60 -4.41 -12.98
C THR A 677 -43.45 -5.13 -11.95
N ALA A 678 -42.94 -6.25 -11.45
CA ALA A 678 -43.45 -6.92 -10.26
C ALA A 678 -42.75 -6.33 -9.02
N ARG A 679 -43.52 -5.78 -8.08
CA ARG A 679 -42.98 -5.18 -6.85
C ARG A 679 -43.27 -6.06 -5.64
N VAL A 680 -42.24 -6.35 -4.86
CA VAL A 680 -42.33 -6.99 -3.54
C VAL A 680 -42.03 -5.94 -2.47
N VAL A 681 -42.97 -5.67 -1.57
CA VAL A 681 -42.85 -4.69 -0.49
C VAL A 681 -42.75 -5.42 0.85
N VAL A 682 -41.69 -5.16 1.59
CA VAL A 682 -41.44 -5.68 2.93
C VAL A 682 -41.76 -4.59 3.93
N ASP A 683 -42.77 -4.81 4.76
CA ASP A 683 -43.18 -3.94 5.86
C ASP A 683 -42.29 -4.21 7.07
N LEU A 684 -41.64 -3.15 7.57
CA LEU A 684 -40.64 -3.25 8.62
C LEU A 684 -41.21 -2.83 9.98
N GLN A 685 -40.89 -3.60 11.02
CA GLN A 685 -41.10 -3.20 12.42
C GLN A 685 -39.88 -2.47 12.97
N GLU A 686 -38.68 -2.87 12.55
CA GLU A 686 -37.40 -2.30 12.94
C GLU A 686 -36.46 -2.25 11.72
N GLU A 687 -35.32 -1.59 11.86
CA GLU A 687 -34.31 -1.51 10.80
C GLU A 687 -33.63 -2.86 10.56
N LEU A 688 -33.38 -3.16 9.28
CA LEU A 688 -32.76 -4.41 8.85
C LEU A 688 -31.83 -4.19 7.65
N VAL A 689 -30.90 -5.13 7.48
CA VAL A 689 -30.07 -5.25 6.27
C VAL A 689 -30.62 -6.35 5.38
N HIS A 690 -30.42 -6.23 4.07
CA HIS A 690 -30.85 -7.25 3.13
C HIS A 690 -29.79 -7.58 2.07
N SER A 691 -29.79 -8.81 1.58
CA SER A 691 -28.94 -9.26 0.48
C SER A 691 -29.77 -10.10 -0.50
N ALA A 692 -29.77 -9.74 -1.78
CA ALA A 692 -30.45 -10.50 -2.83
C ALA A 692 -29.43 -11.35 -3.62
N ILE A 693 -29.68 -12.65 -3.72
CA ILE A 693 -28.79 -13.64 -4.35
C ILE A 693 -29.55 -14.36 -5.46
N LYS A 694 -29.06 -14.27 -6.70
CA LYS A 694 -29.55 -15.07 -7.84
C LYS A 694 -28.89 -16.45 -7.80
N LYS A 695 -29.68 -17.52 -7.83
CA LYS A 695 -29.17 -18.90 -7.83
C LYS A 695 -28.67 -19.29 -9.22
N ASN A 696 -27.86 -20.35 -9.28
CA ASN A 696 -27.25 -20.84 -10.51
C ASN A 696 -28.26 -21.30 -11.56
N ASP A 697 -29.50 -21.61 -11.18
CA ASP A 697 -30.58 -21.91 -12.14
C ASP A 697 -31.04 -20.67 -12.93
N GLY A 698 -30.61 -19.47 -12.51
CA GLY A 698 -30.98 -18.18 -13.06
C GLY A 698 -32.43 -17.76 -12.75
N ARG A 699 -33.25 -18.64 -12.16
CA ARG A 699 -34.70 -18.51 -11.99
C ARG A 699 -35.11 -18.25 -10.55
N THR A 700 -34.23 -18.55 -9.61
CA THR A 700 -34.48 -18.40 -8.18
C THR A 700 -33.68 -17.22 -7.63
N ILE A 701 -34.33 -16.34 -6.88
CA ILE A 701 -33.70 -15.25 -6.11
C ILE A 701 -33.98 -15.45 -4.63
N GLU A 702 -32.95 -15.45 -3.81
CA GLU A 702 -33.07 -15.47 -2.35
C GLU A 702 -32.73 -14.08 -1.79
N ILE A 703 -33.69 -13.46 -1.11
CA ILE A 703 -33.46 -12.23 -0.34
C ILE A 703 -33.35 -12.62 1.12
N ILE A 704 -32.19 -12.36 1.72
CA ILE A 704 -31.93 -12.59 3.13
C ILE A 704 -32.05 -11.25 3.84
N PHE A 705 -32.87 -11.18 4.88
CA PHE A 705 -33.05 -10.04 5.76
C PHE A 705 -32.42 -10.36 7.12
N LYS A 706 -31.59 -9.48 7.66
CA LYS A 706 -30.99 -9.65 8.99
C LYS A 706 -31.24 -8.38 9.83
N PRO A 707 -31.50 -8.48 11.14
CA PRO A 707 -31.64 -7.31 11.99
C PRO A 707 -30.36 -6.46 11.98
N VAL A 708 -30.50 -5.13 12.05
CA VAL A 708 -29.38 -4.25 12.42
C VAL A 708 -29.10 -4.52 13.90
N PHE A 709 -27.88 -4.88 14.28
CA PHE A 709 -27.52 -5.07 15.68
C PHE A 709 -27.25 -3.71 16.31
N PRO A 710 -28.12 -3.17 17.19
CA PRO A 710 -27.75 -2.01 17.98
C PRO A 710 -26.87 -2.53 19.11
N LEU A 711 -25.57 -2.28 19.01
CA LEU A 711 -24.69 -2.38 20.17
C LEU A 711 -24.49 -0.96 20.65
N ASP A 712 -24.92 -0.68 21.89
CA ASP A 712 -24.91 0.64 22.54
C ASP A 712 -23.50 1.27 22.72
N LYS A 713 -22.47 0.68 22.08
CA LYS A 713 -21.07 1.12 22.09
C LYS A 713 -20.30 0.78 20.81
N THR A 714 -20.93 0.79 19.63
CA THR A 714 -20.20 0.70 18.35
C THR A 714 -19.86 2.10 17.81
N VAL A 715 -18.63 2.28 17.34
CA VAL A 715 -18.20 3.47 16.61
C VAL A 715 -17.67 3.03 15.25
N PHE A 716 -18.30 3.52 14.18
CA PHE A 716 -17.80 3.37 12.83
C PHE A 716 -16.91 4.57 12.48
N ILE A 717 -15.62 4.32 12.32
CA ILE A 717 -14.59 5.31 12.01
C ILE A 717 -14.31 5.27 10.51
N ASP A 718 -14.41 6.43 9.88
CA ASP A 718 -14.20 6.62 8.47
C ASP A 718 -13.06 7.62 8.21
N PRO A 719 -11.82 7.13 7.97
CA PRO A 719 -10.76 7.99 7.51
C PRO A 719 -11.09 8.49 6.10
N GLY A 720 -11.24 9.81 5.93
CA GLY A 720 -11.58 10.44 4.64
C GLY A 720 -10.67 10.00 3.50
N HIS A 721 -11.17 10.07 2.26
CA HIS A 721 -10.38 9.79 1.03
C HIS A 721 -9.82 8.36 0.93
N GLY A 722 -8.89 8.11 0.00
CA GLY A 722 -8.33 6.79 -0.28
C GLY A 722 -8.38 6.38 -1.75
N THR A 723 -7.72 5.30 -2.08
CA THR A 723 -7.77 4.64 -3.38
C THR A 723 -9.04 3.82 -3.50
N LEU A 724 -9.92 4.17 -4.44
CA LEU A 724 -11.14 3.41 -4.64
C LEU A 724 -10.82 1.95 -5.01
N ARG A 725 -11.59 1.02 -4.44
CA ARG A 725 -11.49 -0.45 -4.57
C ARG A 725 -11.33 -1.01 -6.00
N SER A 726 -11.55 -0.22 -7.05
CA SER A 726 -11.35 -0.64 -8.45
C SER A 726 -9.92 -0.40 -8.98
N GLY A 727 -9.04 0.23 -8.19
CA GLY A 727 -7.68 0.62 -8.61
C GLY A 727 -7.67 1.71 -9.70
N ARG A 728 -8.84 2.22 -10.11
CA ARG A 728 -8.97 3.17 -11.22
C ARG A 728 -8.80 4.64 -10.83
N SER A 729 -8.85 4.96 -9.53
CA SER A 729 -8.76 6.33 -9.05
C SER A 729 -8.26 6.35 -7.61
N THR A 730 -7.16 7.08 -7.40
CA THR A 730 -6.62 7.43 -6.10
C THR A 730 -7.15 8.80 -5.72
N ASP A 731 -7.83 8.90 -4.58
CA ASP A 731 -8.23 10.17 -3.98
C ASP A 731 -7.28 10.48 -2.81
N PRO A 732 -6.32 11.41 -2.97
CA PRO A 732 -5.44 11.85 -1.90
C PRO A 732 -6.15 12.79 -0.91
N GLY A 733 -7.37 13.26 -1.23
CA GLY A 733 -7.99 14.38 -0.58
C GLY A 733 -7.28 15.69 -0.89
N ALA A 734 -7.43 16.68 -0.02
CA ALA A 734 -6.68 17.92 -0.13
C ALA A 734 -5.17 17.67 0.01
N ILE A 735 -4.38 18.44 -0.74
CA ILE A 735 -2.92 18.38 -0.70
C ILE A 735 -2.41 19.69 -0.12
N GLY A 736 -1.66 19.60 0.97
CA GLY A 736 -1.08 20.74 1.64
C GLY A 736 0.06 21.39 0.84
N PRO A 737 0.47 22.63 1.20
CA PRO A 737 1.57 23.35 0.56
C PRO A 737 2.89 22.58 0.43
N SER A 738 3.19 21.64 1.33
CA SER A 738 4.41 20.82 1.31
C SER A 738 4.25 19.47 0.60
N GLY A 739 3.04 19.15 0.12
CA GLY A 739 2.72 17.88 -0.54
C GLY A 739 2.11 16.81 0.37
N VAL A 740 1.88 17.11 1.65
CA VAL A 740 1.17 16.22 2.58
C VAL A 740 -0.25 16.01 2.08
N THR A 741 -0.72 14.76 2.03
CA THR A 741 -2.09 14.46 1.60
C THR A 741 -3.01 14.27 2.80
N GLU A 742 -4.25 14.76 2.67
CA GLU A 742 -5.29 14.61 3.66
C GLU A 742 -5.53 13.14 4.02
N ARG A 743 -5.57 12.26 3.00
CA ARG A 743 -5.75 10.81 3.17
C ARG A 743 -4.78 10.20 4.19
N ASP A 744 -3.53 10.64 4.19
CA ASP A 744 -2.46 10.08 5.02
C ASP A 744 -2.54 10.66 6.45
N VAL A 745 -2.84 11.94 6.60
CA VAL A 745 -3.06 12.55 7.93
C VAL A 745 -4.26 11.93 8.65
N VAL A 746 -5.39 11.78 7.95
CA VAL A 746 -6.64 11.36 8.58
C VAL A 746 -6.66 9.87 8.93
N ILE A 747 -5.82 9.05 8.29
CA ILE A 747 -5.70 7.63 8.64
C ILE A 747 -5.03 7.45 10.00
N ASP A 748 -3.98 8.23 10.29
CA ASP A 748 -3.24 8.17 11.55
C ASP A 748 -4.12 8.63 12.72
N ILE A 749 -4.83 9.75 12.55
CA ILE A 749 -5.80 10.24 13.54
C ILE A 749 -6.89 9.20 13.80
N SER A 750 -7.37 8.54 12.75
CA SER A 750 -8.42 7.53 12.86
C SER A 750 -7.94 6.27 13.59
N HIS A 751 -6.70 5.84 13.36
CA HIS A 751 -6.12 4.69 14.06
C HIS A 751 -5.98 4.97 15.57
N HIS A 752 -5.42 6.12 15.95
CA HIS A 752 -5.36 6.55 17.35
C HIS A 752 -6.76 6.68 17.98
N LEU A 753 -7.75 7.17 17.21
CA LEU A 753 -9.13 7.27 17.68
C LEU A 753 -9.69 5.88 18.02
N GLY A 754 -9.43 4.88 17.16
CA GLY A 754 -9.84 3.51 17.39
C GLY A 754 -9.23 2.90 18.65
N GLU A 755 -7.93 3.09 18.86
CA GLU A 755 -7.21 2.61 20.07
C GLU A 755 -7.84 3.18 21.35
N ILE A 756 -8.06 4.50 21.37
CA ILE A 756 -8.65 5.19 22.53
C ILE A 756 -10.07 4.69 22.79
N LEU A 757 -10.89 4.53 21.74
CA LEU A 757 -12.25 4.01 21.88
C LEU A 757 -12.28 2.55 22.36
N LEU A 758 -11.41 1.69 21.83
CA LEU A 758 -11.28 0.30 22.30
C LEU A 758 -10.93 0.27 23.80
N SER A 759 -9.99 1.11 24.24
CA SER A 759 -9.60 1.22 25.67
C SER A 759 -10.76 1.71 26.57
N LYS A 760 -11.71 2.47 26.01
CA LYS A 760 -12.92 2.97 26.70
C LYS A 760 -14.10 1.98 26.64
N GLY A 761 -13.88 0.77 26.11
CA GLY A 761 -14.88 -0.29 26.06
C GLY A 761 -15.86 -0.17 24.88
N TYR A 762 -15.47 0.50 23.79
CA TYR A 762 -16.24 0.56 22.55
C TYR A 762 -15.81 -0.53 21.57
N SER A 763 -16.74 -1.02 20.75
CA SER A 763 -16.40 -1.72 19.52
C SER A 763 -16.13 -0.71 18.43
N VAL A 764 -15.05 -0.91 17.67
CA VAL A 764 -14.64 0.00 16.60
C VAL A 764 -14.75 -0.71 15.27
N VAL A 765 -15.33 -0.06 14.27
CA VAL A 765 -15.36 -0.53 12.89
C VAL A 765 -14.65 0.47 12.00
N PHE A 766 -13.65 0.05 11.23
CA PHE A 766 -12.94 0.91 10.30
C PHE A 766 -13.50 0.76 8.88
N ALA A 767 -13.81 1.89 8.24
CA ALA A 767 -14.16 1.93 6.82
C ALA A 767 -12.98 1.48 5.93
N ARG A 768 -11.76 1.84 6.37
CA ARG A 768 -10.47 1.45 5.82
C ARG A 768 -9.39 1.53 6.91
N GLU A 769 -8.38 0.67 6.78
CA GLU A 769 -7.18 0.66 7.64
C GLU A 769 -5.89 0.89 6.83
N ASN A 770 -6.04 1.02 5.51
CA ASN A 770 -4.95 1.32 4.59
C ASN A 770 -5.45 2.32 3.54
N VAL A 771 -4.66 2.52 2.48
CA VAL A 771 -5.00 3.45 1.40
C VAL A 771 -6.28 3.05 0.65
N THR A 772 -6.71 1.79 0.68
CA THR A 772 -7.89 1.31 -0.05
C THR A 772 -9.18 1.78 0.59
N SER A 773 -10.14 2.23 -0.21
CA SER A 773 -11.39 2.78 0.33
C SER A 773 -12.66 2.41 -0.43
N LEU A 774 -13.75 2.36 0.34
CA LEU A 774 -15.14 2.33 -0.12
C LEU A 774 -15.52 3.66 -0.78
N ASP A 775 -16.49 3.63 -1.70
CA ASP A 775 -17.12 4.88 -2.14
C ASP A 775 -17.99 5.50 -1.03
N ASN A 776 -18.29 6.79 -1.16
CA ASN A 776 -19.02 7.55 -0.12
C ASN A 776 -20.41 6.98 0.21
N ASN A 777 -21.10 6.35 -0.74
CA ASN A 777 -22.39 5.73 -0.46
C ASN A 777 -22.20 4.41 0.29
N GLU A 778 -21.21 3.61 -0.10
CA GLU A 778 -20.89 2.36 0.57
C GLU A 778 -20.41 2.57 1.99
N ARG A 779 -19.62 3.62 2.28
CA ARG A 779 -19.20 3.99 3.65
C ARG A 779 -20.40 4.25 4.56
N GLY A 780 -21.33 5.09 4.13
CA GLY A 780 -22.55 5.38 4.89
C GLY A 780 -23.41 4.12 5.06
N GLN A 781 -23.58 3.32 4.01
CA GLN A 781 -24.31 2.06 4.12
C GLN A 781 -23.64 1.09 5.11
N ALA A 782 -22.31 0.93 5.05
CA ALA A 782 -21.55 0.12 6.00
C ALA A 782 -21.79 0.57 7.45
N ALA A 783 -21.69 1.87 7.71
CA ALA A 783 -21.98 2.44 9.02
C ALA A 783 -23.40 2.11 9.50
N SER A 784 -24.40 2.27 8.64
CA SER A 784 -25.80 1.91 8.94
C SER A 784 -25.94 0.46 9.38
N MET A 785 -25.19 -0.46 8.76
CA MET A 785 -25.23 -1.89 9.05
C MET A 785 -24.57 -2.24 10.38
N CYS A 786 -23.61 -1.44 10.84
CA CYS A 786 -22.90 -1.67 12.11
C CYS A 786 -23.65 -1.12 13.33
N GLY A 787 -24.50 -0.11 13.15
CA GLY A 787 -25.17 0.58 14.24
C GLY A 787 -24.22 1.48 15.06
N GLY A 788 -24.73 2.10 16.12
CA GLY A 788 -23.95 2.97 17.00
C GLY A 788 -23.82 4.39 16.45
N VAL A 789 -22.59 4.90 16.33
CA VAL A 789 -22.31 6.23 15.77
C VAL A 789 -21.31 6.17 14.62
N PHE A 790 -21.41 7.11 13.68
CA PHE A 790 -20.51 7.28 12.54
C PHE A 790 -19.67 8.55 12.69
N VAL A 791 -18.35 8.43 12.53
CA VAL A 791 -17.43 9.57 12.51
C VAL A 791 -16.53 9.50 11.29
N SER A 792 -16.62 10.50 10.42
CA SER A 792 -15.74 10.69 9.28
C SER A 792 -14.69 11.75 9.62
N VAL A 793 -13.41 11.41 9.52
CA VAL A 793 -12.29 12.27 9.91
C VAL A 793 -11.65 12.86 8.67
N HIS A 794 -11.53 14.18 8.63
CA HIS A 794 -11.07 14.98 7.50
C HIS A 794 -10.13 16.12 7.94
N ALA A 795 -9.37 16.66 6.98
CA ALA A 795 -8.55 17.85 7.15
C ALA A 795 -8.78 18.81 5.97
N ASN A 796 -9.55 19.85 6.23
CA ASN A 796 -10.17 20.73 5.24
C ASN A 796 -9.14 21.47 4.37
N ALA A 797 -9.61 22.08 3.29
CA ALA A 797 -8.82 22.97 2.48
C ALA A 797 -9.62 24.17 1.99
N HIS A 798 -8.92 25.28 1.78
CA HIS A 798 -9.48 26.50 1.23
C HIS A 798 -8.49 27.18 0.28
N SER A 799 -9.01 27.87 -0.76
CA SER A 799 -8.18 28.57 -1.74
C SER A 799 -7.37 29.71 -1.12
N ASN A 800 -7.95 30.42 -0.17
CA ASN A 800 -7.23 31.31 0.74
C ASN A 800 -6.56 30.49 1.85
N LYS A 801 -5.23 30.39 1.80
CA LYS A 801 -4.38 29.62 2.72
C LYS A 801 -4.29 30.19 4.14
N GLU A 802 -4.78 31.42 4.36
CA GLU A 802 -4.89 32.01 5.71
C GLU A 802 -6.07 31.44 6.52
N ILE A 803 -7.01 30.74 5.86
CA ILE A 803 -8.12 30.12 6.55
C ILE A 803 -7.64 28.90 7.33
N MET A 804 -7.95 28.90 8.63
CA MET A 804 -7.57 27.90 9.62
C MET A 804 -8.74 27.63 10.57
N GLY A 805 -8.63 26.56 11.38
CA GLY A 805 -9.58 26.23 12.45
C GLY A 805 -10.22 24.86 12.32
N THR A 806 -11.12 24.56 13.26
CA THR A 806 -11.78 23.25 13.36
C THR A 806 -13.29 23.41 13.19
N GLU A 807 -13.91 22.52 12.41
CA GLU A 807 -15.37 22.47 12.22
C GLU A 807 -15.91 21.05 12.17
N THR A 808 -17.14 20.86 12.63
CA THR A 808 -17.82 19.56 12.61
C THR A 808 -19.16 19.68 11.89
N PHE A 809 -19.39 18.78 10.95
CA PHE A 809 -20.59 18.74 10.13
C PHE A 809 -21.54 17.62 10.55
N TYR A 810 -22.83 17.89 10.41
CA TYR A 810 -23.93 16.93 10.58
C TYR A 810 -24.86 16.96 9.34
N PRO A 811 -25.68 15.92 9.09
CA PRO A 811 -26.43 15.76 7.86
C PRO A 811 -27.50 16.85 7.61
N GLY A 812 -27.61 17.22 6.33
CA GLY A 812 -28.63 18.11 5.75
C GLY A 812 -30.05 17.55 5.69
N THR A 813 -31.04 18.42 5.53
CA THR A 813 -32.46 18.06 5.38
C THR A 813 -32.84 17.45 4.01
N GLY A 814 -31.87 17.14 3.14
CA GLY A 814 -32.08 16.68 1.77
C GLY A 814 -31.99 15.16 1.59
N ASN A 815 -32.86 14.58 0.76
CA ASN A 815 -32.77 13.21 0.22
C ASN A 815 -32.58 12.06 1.25
N GLY A 816 -33.40 11.99 2.30
CA GLY A 816 -33.65 10.73 3.02
C GLY A 816 -33.24 10.65 4.49
N ALA A 817 -32.59 11.66 5.08
CA ALA A 817 -32.32 11.71 6.51
C ALA A 817 -33.59 12.06 7.32
N SER A 818 -33.91 11.26 8.35
CA SER A 818 -35.03 11.55 9.26
C SER A 818 -34.71 12.76 10.16
N GLN A 819 -35.74 13.41 10.71
CA GLN A 819 -35.54 14.50 11.68
C GLN A 819 -34.80 14.02 12.93
N GLU A 820 -35.05 12.78 13.34
CA GLU A 820 -34.34 12.12 14.43
C GLU A 820 -32.85 11.99 14.12
N HIS A 821 -32.50 11.44 12.95
CA HIS A 821 -31.10 11.32 12.50
C HIS A 821 -30.40 12.68 12.49
N ILE A 822 -31.05 13.73 11.97
CA ILE A 822 -30.48 15.08 11.98
C ILE A 822 -30.25 15.60 13.40
N SER A 823 -31.24 15.40 14.29
CA SER A 823 -31.14 15.85 15.70
C SER A 823 -30.02 15.15 16.44
N THR A 824 -29.98 13.82 16.38
CA THR A 824 -28.97 13.01 17.09
C THR A 824 -27.56 13.27 16.56
N SER A 825 -27.42 13.47 15.25
CA SER A 825 -26.14 13.82 14.63
C SER A 825 -25.67 15.23 14.99
N ARG A 826 -26.59 16.19 15.14
CA ARG A 826 -26.25 17.54 15.63
C ARG A 826 -25.74 17.49 17.07
N ASP A 827 -26.39 16.69 17.92
CA ASP A 827 -25.97 16.53 19.30
C ASP A 827 -24.56 15.91 19.36
N LEU A 828 -24.30 14.84 18.60
CA LEU A 828 -22.97 14.25 18.46
C LEU A 828 -21.93 15.27 17.95
N ALA A 829 -22.25 16.03 16.91
CA ALA A 829 -21.36 17.05 16.35
C ALA A 829 -21.00 18.13 17.38
N SER A 830 -21.95 18.49 18.24
CA SER A 830 -21.75 19.51 19.29
C SER A 830 -20.82 19.01 20.39
N GLU A 831 -20.87 17.72 20.75
CA GLU A 831 -19.93 17.14 21.69
C GLU A 831 -18.52 17.05 21.10
N VAL A 832 -18.40 16.53 19.87
CA VAL A 832 -17.11 16.38 19.17
C VAL A 832 -16.44 17.73 18.93
N GLN A 833 -17.18 18.72 18.42
CA GLN A 833 -16.65 20.08 18.21
C GLN A 833 -16.13 20.68 19.52
N ARG A 834 -16.91 20.58 20.61
CA ARG A 834 -16.51 21.17 21.89
C ARG A 834 -15.20 20.58 22.41
N GLU A 835 -15.05 19.26 22.38
CA GLU A 835 -13.81 18.61 22.83
C GLU A 835 -12.63 18.93 21.91
N LEU A 836 -12.85 18.99 20.59
CA LEU A 836 -11.80 19.37 19.63
C LEU A 836 -11.29 20.79 19.88
N ILE A 837 -12.18 21.77 20.07
CA ILE A 837 -11.78 23.15 20.38
C ILE A 837 -11.06 23.24 21.73
N SER A 838 -11.54 22.49 22.72
CA SER A 838 -10.89 22.41 24.03
C SER A 838 -9.48 21.85 23.95
N SER A 839 -9.27 20.80 23.14
CA SER A 839 -8.01 20.08 23.02
C SER A 839 -7.00 20.76 22.08
N LEU A 840 -7.44 21.08 20.85
CA LEU A 840 -6.56 21.52 19.77
C LEU A 840 -6.24 23.02 19.82
N LYS A 841 -7.06 23.81 20.56
CA LYS A 841 -6.93 25.28 20.66
C LYS A 841 -6.87 25.99 19.31
N ARG A 842 -7.51 25.42 18.29
CA ARG A 842 -7.66 26.03 16.97
C ARG A 842 -8.91 26.92 16.92
N PRO A 843 -8.99 27.89 16.01
CA PRO A 843 -10.19 28.72 15.87
C PRO A 843 -11.46 27.90 15.72
N ASP A 844 -12.48 28.21 16.52
CA ASP A 844 -13.78 27.53 16.47
C ASP A 844 -14.61 28.02 15.30
N ARG A 845 -14.80 27.15 14.31
CA ARG A 845 -15.61 27.43 13.12
C ARG A 845 -17.04 26.88 13.25
N GLY A 846 -17.34 26.22 14.38
CA GLY A 846 -18.67 25.80 14.79
C GLY A 846 -19.16 24.50 14.16
N VAL A 847 -20.35 24.10 14.62
CA VAL A 847 -21.09 22.96 14.11
C VAL A 847 -21.96 23.40 12.93
N LYS A 848 -21.86 22.69 11.80
CA LYS A 848 -22.50 23.07 10.53
C LYS A 848 -23.34 21.95 9.94
N GLN A 849 -24.37 22.33 9.20
CA GLN A 849 -25.16 21.39 8.44
C GLN A 849 -24.63 21.28 7.00
N ALA A 850 -24.40 20.07 6.51
CA ALA A 850 -23.96 19.84 5.14
C ALA A 850 -24.60 18.61 4.50
N ASN A 851 -24.67 18.59 3.17
CA ASN A 851 -25.27 17.51 2.39
C ASN A 851 -24.25 16.47 1.90
N PHE A 852 -23.30 16.08 2.77
CA PHE A 852 -22.29 15.08 2.44
C PHE A 852 -22.91 13.68 2.28
N ALA A 853 -22.48 12.94 1.26
CA ALA A 853 -23.04 11.63 0.95
C ALA A 853 -22.83 10.60 2.07
N VAL A 854 -21.65 10.60 2.70
CA VAL A 854 -21.32 9.72 3.83
C VAL A 854 -22.28 9.93 5.01
N LEU A 855 -22.59 11.19 5.35
CA LEU A 855 -23.50 11.53 6.45
C LEU A 855 -24.96 11.28 6.11
N ARG A 856 -25.36 11.50 4.86
CA ARG A 856 -26.76 11.32 4.45
C ARG A 856 -27.17 9.85 4.44
N ASN A 857 -26.23 8.95 4.12
CA ASN A 857 -26.52 7.54 3.86
C ASN A 857 -26.28 6.61 5.07
N SER A 858 -25.85 7.14 6.23
CA SER A 858 -25.49 6.35 7.41
C SER A 858 -26.66 5.97 8.32
N GLN A 859 -27.83 6.61 8.22
CA GLN A 859 -29.06 6.37 9.01
C GLN A 859 -28.89 6.22 10.54
N ILE A 860 -27.68 6.45 11.08
CA ILE A 860 -27.27 6.45 12.50
C ILE A 860 -26.64 7.82 12.80
N PRO A 861 -26.56 8.25 14.08
CA PRO A 861 -25.89 9.51 14.42
C PRO A 861 -24.50 9.61 13.78
N ALA A 862 -24.28 10.64 12.97
CA ALA A 862 -23.22 10.72 11.99
C ALA A 862 -22.63 12.11 11.89
N VAL A 863 -21.30 12.20 11.98
CA VAL A 863 -20.55 13.46 11.88
C VAL A 863 -19.38 13.35 10.93
N LEU A 864 -19.03 14.48 10.31
CA LEU A 864 -17.77 14.66 9.59
C LEU A 864 -16.99 15.76 10.31
N THR A 865 -15.79 15.48 10.78
CA THR A 865 -14.97 16.46 11.49
C THR A 865 -13.78 16.88 10.64
N GLU A 866 -13.64 18.18 10.47
CA GLU A 866 -12.48 18.84 9.88
C GLU A 866 -11.56 19.28 11.02
N VAL A 867 -10.53 18.48 11.32
CA VAL A 867 -9.71 18.71 12.52
C VAL A 867 -8.87 20.01 12.42
N ALA A 868 -8.43 20.35 11.22
CA ALA A 868 -7.71 21.56 10.85
C ALA A 868 -7.74 21.74 9.31
N PHE A 869 -7.15 22.81 8.78
CA PHE A 869 -7.05 23.06 7.34
C PHE A 869 -5.66 22.68 6.81
N ILE A 870 -5.54 21.58 6.06
CA ILE A 870 -4.27 21.15 5.45
C ILE A 870 -3.73 22.16 4.44
N SER A 871 -4.60 23.00 3.85
CA SER A 871 -4.18 24.10 2.98
C SER A 871 -3.43 25.23 3.70
N ASN A 872 -3.61 25.35 5.03
CA ASN A 872 -2.95 26.37 5.83
C ASN A 872 -1.56 25.88 6.27
N PRO A 873 -0.46 26.60 5.96
CA PRO A 873 0.90 26.13 6.25
C PRO A 873 1.20 25.91 7.74
N GLU A 874 0.53 26.61 8.66
CA GLU A 874 0.73 26.40 10.10
C GLU A 874 0.00 25.13 10.57
N GLU A 875 -1.23 24.92 10.10
CA GLU A 875 -2.01 23.74 10.44
C GLU A 875 -1.50 22.47 9.74
N GLU A 876 -0.97 22.56 8.51
CA GLU A 876 -0.28 21.45 7.84
C GLU A 876 0.88 20.91 8.70
N LYS A 877 1.71 21.81 9.26
CA LYS A 877 2.81 21.43 10.17
C LYS A 877 2.32 20.73 11.43
N LEU A 878 1.15 21.12 11.95
CA LEU A 878 0.54 20.45 13.09
C LEU A 878 -0.02 19.09 12.69
N LEU A 879 -0.66 18.99 11.53
CA LEU A 879 -1.31 17.76 11.06
C LEU A 879 -0.34 16.58 10.85
N VAL A 880 0.95 16.84 10.62
CA VAL A 880 2.01 15.81 10.53
C VAL A 880 2.72 15.52 11.86
N GLN A 881 2.36 16.23 12.94
CA GLN A 881 2.86 15.96 14.29
C GLN A 881 1.96 14.94 14.98
N GLU A 882 2.55 13.81 15.36
CA GLU A 882 1.84 12.73 16.06
C GLU A 882 1.14 13.22 17.33
N GLU A 883 1.74 14.14 18.08
CA GLU A 883 1.13 14.76 19.26
C GLU A 883 -0.19 15.49 18.94
N PHE A 884 -0.26 16.19 17.81
CA PHE A 884 -1.50 16.84 17.38
C PHE A 884 -2.54 15.79 16.95
N GLN A 885 -2.10 14.76 16.22
CA GLN A 885 -2.97 13.67 15.76
C GLN A 885 -3.58 12.91 16.95
N LYS A 886 -2.78 12.53 17.96
CA LYS A 886 -3.22 11.92 19.21
C LYS A 886 -4.18 12.83 19.99
N LYS A 887 -3.94 14.14 20.03
CA LYS A 887 -4.84 15.12 20.67
C LYS A 887 -6.18 15.23 19.95
N ALA A 888 -6.18 15.21 18.60
CA ALA A 888 -7.40 15.23 17.80
C ALA A 888 -8.20 13.94 18.01
N ALA A 889 -7.55 12.79 17.92
CA ALA A 889 -8.13 11.48 18.20
C ALA A 889 -8.76 11.40 19.59
N ARG A 890 -8.04 11.83 20.63
CA ARG A 890 -8.55 11.86 22.01
C ARG A 890 -9.77 12.77 22.14
N ALA A 891 -9.73 13.95 21.55
CA ALA A 891 -10.85 14.88 21.59
C ALA A 891 -12.11 14.31 20.91
N ILE A 892 -11.97 13.68 19.74
CA ILE A 892 -13.07 13.02 19.06
C ILE A 892 -13.63 11.88 19.93
N ALA A 893 -12.75 11.06 20.53
CA ALA A 893 -13.15 9.95 21.41
C ALA A 893 -13.93 10.45 22.64
N GLU A 894 -13.49 11.54 23.29
CA GLU A 894 -14.21 12.13 24.42
C GLU A 894 -15.55 12.74 24.00
N GLY A 895 -15.60 13.38 22.82
CA GLY A 895 -16.86 13.90 22.27
C GLY A 895 -17.89 12.79 22.06
N ILE A 896 -17.45 11.68 21.45
CA ILE A 896 -18.27 10.47 21.29
C ILE A 896 -18.69 9.90 22.66
N HIS A 897 -17.75 9.80 23.61
CA HIS A 897 -18.04 9.28 24.94
C HIS A 897 -19.10 10.11 25.67
N ASN A 898 -18.95 11.44 25.63
CA ASN A 898 -19.89 12.38 26.24
C ASN A 898 -21.27 12.32 25.57
N TYR A 899 -21.33 12.14 24.25
CA TYR A 899 -22.58 11.90 23.53
C TYR A 899 -23.31 10.65 24.06
N PHE A 900 -22.59 9.53 24.22
CA PHE A 900 -23.18 8.31 24.78
C PHE A 900 -23.63 8.49 26.24
N LEU A 901 -22.90 9.25 27.07
CA LEU A 901 -23.31 9.52 28.46
C LEU A 901 -24.58 10.36 28.56
N LYS A 902 -24.80 11.32 27.63
CA LYS A 902 -25.97 12.19 27.62
C LYS A 902 -27.24 11.51 27.12
N ASN A 903 -27.10 10.49 26.27
CA ASN A 903 -28.21 9.80 25.61
C ASN A 903 -28.48 8.39 26.18
N ARG A 904 -28.02 8.12 27.41
CA ARG A 904 -28.30 6.90 28.17
C ARG A 904 -29.62 6.93 28.92
#